data_AF-A0A7Y4ZKI0-F1
#
_entry.id   AF-A0A7Y4ZKI0-F1
#
_cell.length_a   1.000
_cell.length_b   1.000
_cell.length_c   1.000
_cell.angle_alpha   90.00
_cell.angle_beta   90.00
_cell.angle_gamma   90.00
#
_symmetry.space_group_name_H-M   'P 1'
#
loop_
_entity.id
_entity.type
_entity.pdbx_description
1 polymer ?
#
loop_
_entity_poly.entity_id
_entity_poly.type
_entity_poly.pdbx_seq_one_letter_code
_entity_poly.pdbx_strand_id
1 'polypeptide(L)'
;MAAPRALKVRLFAFVACAAAGVAALRPSPLPYDVSAVAGALGTESGTSVEPRDIRWEPSRGALVDALFGRRVVFLGMLPKDKTRDLFRATVRVTPEGTPLGVSSVTNLTNTALGDDHALVLHGDKVAYATFAFGLEQSVTFLDLAGEGSQNTTEKLHDRAMAYVTNVQQTGTGAGIARVDVTFDEPTEQVGLALDDKTLRIEARGPSGSVHANLDTATRELLGEKAHAENARHLPKRLVFWAVDTVRAVPWIGPAPIAWLEERTFAVRDAMRQASFKASGGGDEVVRPVEAPRLELNQAALDAEPWPPQAMRSIWKTPEPHEGEWTVPEVSYLKGLGGDAPPAFMRAFVRPDEERAYAKVLLVAMDMRQLDLDMEAGVEDPKPLTGPPGSGRIPRDPKIFKRVAAAFNGGFKTEHGSYGMMVKKRVLLPPVAGAASLILLKDGRVGMGSWGNTTKVSGIKNVPDDSILSFRQNLDPLLANDTVNPSGRGLWGFTLPGTSMQTERSGVCVTTQGHLIYAWGDDVSATTLGKAMKMAGCAYGMHLDMNPHHTGLIFTNITDVKGKNWKSELLTNKMEISADRYIEYAPKDFFYMMVKEIEPPSTPGIAWLADSGAQPPPKWMPAFYRAKVGDVELLSLERGRAGFRVRAGEGEPTKAALPQELEAEDKKRVLMAMTMGAPSDKRPRGLSVDGKVAMLV
;
A
#
# COMPACT_ATOMS: atom_id res chain seq x y z
N MET A 1 -79.69 16.36 -40.43
CA MET A 1 -78.64 16.61 -39.42
C MET A 1 -77.29 16.50 -40.08
N ALA A 2 -76.65 17.63 -40.37
CA ALA A 2 -75.30 17.69 -40.92
C ALA A 2 -74.60 18.92 -40.33
N ALA A 3 -73.59 18.67 -39.49
CA ALA A 3 -72.43 19.52 -39.18
C ALA A 3 -71.75 19.05 -37.87
N PRO A 4 -70.45 19.29 -37.63
CA PRO A 4 -69.42 19.59 -38.63
C PRO A 4 -68.07 18.88 -38.41
N ARG A 5 -67.42 18.55 -39.52
CA ARG A 5 -65.99 18.21 -39.67
C ARG A 5 -65.02 19.36 -39.27
N ALA A 6 -65.49 20.45 -38.68
CA ALA A 6 -64.71 21.66 -38.41
C ALA A 6 -63.79 21.57 -37.18
N LEU A 7 -64.01 20.60 -36.28
CA LEU A 7 -63.23 20.50 -35.03
C LEU A 7 -61.86 19.81 -35.20
N LYS A 8 -61.72 18.89 -36.17
CA LYS A 8 -60.47 18.14 -36.39
C LYS A 8 -59.40 18.95 -37.13
N VAL A 9 -59.78 19.95 -37.93
CA VAL A 9 -58.84 20.79 -38.68
C VAL A 9 -58.25 21.90 -37.80
N ARG A 10 -59.00 22.40 -36.79
CA ARG A 10 -58.48 23.41 -35.85
C ARG A 10 -57.50 22.85 -34.83
N LEU A 11 -57.64 21.59 -34.43
CA LEU A 11 -56.71 20.95 -33.50
C LEU A 11 -55.33 20.66 -34.13
N PHE A 12 -55.31 20.27 -35.42
CA PHE A 12 -54.05 20.06 -36.16
C PHE A 12 -53.32 21.37 -36.49
N ALA A 13 -54.06 22.45 -36.79
CA ALA A 13 -53.46 23.77 -37.02
C ALA A 13 -52.87 24.39 -35.74
N PHE A 14 -53.47 24.14 -34.58
CA PHE A 14 -52.94 24.63 -33.30
C PHE A 14 -51.68 23.88 -32.85
N VAL A 15 -51.61 22.56 -33.10
CA VAL A 15 -50.43 21.73 -32.81
C VAL A 15 -49.29 22.03 -33.80
N ALA A 16 -49.59 22.30 -35.08
CA ALA A 16 -48.58 22.66 -36.07
C ALA A 16 -48.01 24.08 -35.84
N CYS A 17 -48.83 25.05 -35.43
CA CYS A 17 -48.34 26.40 -35.07
C CYS A 17 -47.59 26.41 -33.72
N ALA A 18 -47.96 25.55 -32.76
CA ALA A 18 -47.20 25.36 -31.52
C ALA A 18 -45.84 24.66 -31.77
N ALA A 19 -45.78 23.70 -32.71
CA ALA A 19 -44.53 23.05 -33.09
C ALA A 19 -43.60 23.97 -33.92
N ALA A 20 -44.14 24.85 -34.77
CA ALA A 20 -43.36 25.84 -35.51
C ALA A 20 -42.86 27.01 -34.63
N GLY A 21 -43.62 27.39 -33.59
CA GLY A 21 -43.20 28.40 -32.60
C GLY A 21 -42.06 27.94 -31.67
N VAL A 22 -41.93 26.62 -31.44
CA VAL A 22 -40.84 26.04 -30.63
C VAL A 22 -39.57 25.80 -31.46
N ALA A 23 -39.68 25.66 -32.79
CA ALA A 23 -38.51 25.52 -33.66
C ALA A 23 -37.81 26.86 -33.99
N ALA A 24 -38.49 28.00 -33.81
CA ALA A 24 -37.96 29.34 -34.09
C ALA A 24 -37.31 30.04 -32.87
N LEU A 25 -37.39 29.43 -31.68
CA LEU A 25 -36.64 29.86 -30.50
C LEU A 25 -35.48 28.88 -30.31
N ARG A 26 -34.40 29.06 -31.07
CA ARG A 26 -33.08 28.66 -30.58
C ARG A 26 -32.62 29.82 -29.69
N PRO A 27 -32.73 29.74 -28.35
CA PRO A 27 -32.03 30.71 -27.53
C PRO A 27 -30.55 30.43 -27.79
N SER A 28 -29.81 31.44 -28.25
CA SER A 28 -28.39 31.51 -27.96
C SER A 28 -28.23 31.20 -26.46
N PRO A 29 -27.29 30.34 -26.03
CA PRO A 29 -27.14 30.03 -24.62
C PRO A 29 -26.78 31.33 -23.91
N LEU A 30 -27.75 31.95 -23.25
CA LEU A 30 -27.48 33.03 -22.32
C LEU A 30 -26.54 32.45 -21.25
N PRO A 31 -25.45 33.16 -20.90
CA PRO A 31 -24.51 32.63 -19.92
C PRO A 31 -25.27 32.42 -18.61
N TYR A 32 -25.28 31.16 -18.13
CA TYR A 32 -25.73 30.84 -16.78
C TYR A 32 -25.12 31.83 -15.80
N ASP A 33 -25.86 32.26 -14.78
CA ASP A 33 -25.25 32.96 -13.65
C ASP A 33 -24.43 31.94 -12.84
N VAL A 34 -23.23 31.66 -13.33
CA VAL A 34 -22.33 30.64 -12.79
C VAL A 34 -21.95 30.99 -11.35
N SER A 35 -21.94 32.28 -10.99
CA SER A 35 -21.69 32.75 -9.63
C SER A 35 -22.84 32.39 -8.69
N ALA A 36 -24.09 32.59 -9.11
CA ALA A 36 -25.24 32.17 -8.32
C ALA A 36 -25.29 30.64 -8.16
N VAL A 37 -24.98 29.89 -9.22
CA VAL A 37 -24.90 28.41 -9.16
C VAL A 37 -23.80 27.97 -8.20
N ALA A 38 -22.62 28.60 -8.26
CA ALA A 38 -21.51 28.30 -7.36
C ALA A 38 -21.90 28.54 -5.89
N GLY A 39 -22.57 29.67 -5.59
CA GLY A 39 -23.06 29.97 -4.24
C GLY A 39 -24.08 28.94 -3.73
N ALA A 40 -25.02 28.51 -4.60
CA ALA A 40 -26.00 27.49 -4.25
C ALA A 40 -25.36 26.11 -4.01
N LEU A 41 -24.41 25.71 -4.87
CA LEU A 41 -23.65 24.47 -4.71
C LEU A 41 -22.81 24.49 -3.44
N GLY A 42 -22.14 25.61 -3.14
CA GLY A 42 -21.36 25.78 -1.92
C GLY A 42 -22.20 25.66 -0.65
N THR A 43 -23.39 26.29 -0.66
CA THR A 43 -24.32 26.22 0.47
C THR A 43 -24.79 24.79 0.76
N GLU A 44 -25.25 24.06 -0.26
CA GLU A 44 -25.75 22.69 -0.07
C GLU A 44 -24.65 21.66 0.20
N SER A 45 -23.45 21.86 -0.34
CA SER A 45 -22.31 20.97 -0.08
C SER A 45 -21.57 21.29 1.21
N GLY A 46 -21.79 22.45 1.81
CA GLY A 46 -20.99 22.95 2.93
C GLY A 46 -19.55 23.29 2.54
N THR A 47 -19.30 23.65 1.27
CA THR A 47 -17.97 23.94 0.71
C THR A 47 -17.94 25.32 0.04
N SER A 48 -16.73 25.80 -0.29
CA SER A 48 -16.57 26.96 -1.17
C SER A 48 -16.33 26.51 -2.60
N VAL A 49 -17.16 26.96 -3.55
CA VAL A 49 -17.09 26.55 -4.96
C VAL A 49 -16.75 27.75 -5.83
N GLU A 50 -15.76 27.60 -6.71
CA GLU A 50 -15.41 28.64 -7.68
C GLU A 50 -16.14 28.41 -9.02
N PRO A 51 -16.59 29.46 -9.73
CA PRO A 51 -17.26 29.31 -11.02
C PRO A 51 -16.48 28.51 -12.07
N ARG A 52 -15.13 28.61 -12.05
CA ARG A 52 -14.25 27.89 -12.97
C ARG A 52 -14.17 26.39 -12.71
N ASP A 53 -14.59 25.93 -11.55
CA ASP A 53 -14.53 24.53 -11.12
C ASP A 53 -15.83 23.77 -11.39
N ILE A 54 -16.79 24.40 -12.08
CA ILE A 54 -18.08 23.80 -12.40
C ILE A 54 -18.05 23.20 -13.81
N ARG A 55 -18.49 21.96 -13.96
CA ARG A 55 -18.67 21.27 -15.24
C ARG A 55 -20.07 20.66 -15.32
N TRP A 56 -20.78 20.97 -16.40
CA TRP A 56 -22.13 20.47 -16.60
C TRP A 56 -22.13 19.19 -17.45
N GLU A 57 -22.82 18.15 -17.00
CA GLU A 57 -23.14 16.98 -17.82
C GLU A 57 -24.05 17.38 -19.01
N PRO A 58 -24.21 16.58 -20.07
CA PRO A 58 -25.04 16.92 -21.23
C PRO A 58 -26.47 17.33 -20.84
N SER A 59 -26.98 18.41 -21.45
CA SER A 59 -28.35 18.86 -21.23
C SER A 59 -29.35 17.88 -21.82
N ARG A 60 -30.48 17.66 -21.12
CA ARG A 60 -31.62 16.87 -21.62
C ARG A 60 -32.72 17.76 -22.22
N GLY A 61 -32.42 19.05 -22.41
CA GLY A 61 -33.34 20.08 -22.85
C GLY A 61 -33.79 21.00 -21.71
N ALA A 62 -33.99 22.29 -22.02
CA ALA A 62 -34.24 23.33 -21.02
C ALA A 62 -35.44 23.04 -20.09
N LEU A 63 -36.52 22.45 -20.62
CA LEU A 63 -37.69 22.05 -19.83
C LEU A 63 -37.38 20.93 -18.84
N VAL A 64 -36.60 19.93 -19.27
CA VAL A 64 -36.21 18.80 -18.41
C VAL A 64 -35.26 19.29 -17.32
N ASP A 65 -34.30 20.15 -17.70
CA ASP A 65 -33.32 20.73 -16.77
C ASP A 65 -34.00 21.64 -15.74
N ALA A 66 -35.06 22.36 -16.10
CA ALA A 66 -35.83 23.18 -15.15
C ALA A 66 -36.68 22.34 -14.19
N LEU A 67 -37.32 21.27 -14.67
CA LEU A 67 -38.23 20.45 -13.86
C LEU A 67 -37.50 19.41 -12.99
N PHE A 68 -36.58 18.66 -13.60
CA PHE A 68 -35.91 17.51 -12.98
C PHE A 68 -34.45 17.78 -12.63
N GLY A 69 -33.90 18.89 -13.13
CA GLY A 69 -32.51 19.27 -12.90
C GLY A 69 -31.55 18.67 -13.91
N ARG A 70 -30.42 19.36 -14.05
CA ARG A 70 -29.25 18.93 -14.81
C ARG A 70 -28.15 18.56 -13.83
N ARG A 71 -27.45 17.46 -14.11
CA ARG A 71 -26.33 17.04 -13.28
C ARG A 71 -25.12 17.93 -13.52
N VAL A 72 -24.39 18.17 -12.44
CA VAL A 72 -23.18 18.98 -12.43
C VAL A 72 -22.12 18.28 -11.61
N VAL A 73 -20.89 18.37 -12.07
CA VAL A 73 -19.69 17.93 -11.36
C VAL A 73 -18.88 19.18 -11.03
N PHE A 74 -18.39 19.29 -9.80
CA PHE A 74 -17.66 20.48 -9.37
C PHE A 74 -16.62 20.17 -8.29
N LEU A 75 -15.60 21.02 -8.19
CA LEU A 75 -14.65 20.98 -7.08
C LEU A 75 -15.16 21.89 -5.95
N GLY A 76 -15.30 21.31 -4.75
CA GLY A 76 -15.72 22.01 -3.55
C GLY A 76 -14.57 22.10 -2.55
N MET A 77 -14.16 23.32 -2.19
CA MET A 77 -13.09 23.56 -1.22
C MET A 77 -13.60 23.36 0.21
N LEU A 78 -12.95 22.46 0.96
CA LEU A 78 -13.31 22.13 2.32
C LEU A 78 -12.89 23.24 3.31
N PRO A 79 -13.73 23.58 4.32
CA PRO A 79 -13.47 24.71 5.21
C PRO A 79 -12.20 24.60 6.08
N LYS A 80 -11.78 23.38 6.44
CA LYS A 80 -10.69 23.14 7.40
C LYS A 80 -9.30 23.19 6.77
N ASP A 81 -9.14 22.55 5.61
CA ASP A 81 -7.81 22.22 5.07
C ASP A 81 -7.51 22.91 3.73
N LYS A 82 -8.46 23.70 3.19
CA LYS A 82 -8.37 24.38 1.87
C LYS A 82 -8.08 23.43 0.70
N THR A 83 -8.26 22.13 0.90
CA THR A 83 -8.25 21.10 -0.14
C THR A 83 -9.60 21.06 -0.84
N ARG A 84 -9.61 20.69 -2.11
CA ARG A 84 -10.83 20.49 -2.89
C ARG A 84 -11.14 19.00 -3.03
N ASP A 85 -12.41 18.67 -2.91
CA ASP A 85 -12.95 17.36 -3.24
C ASP A 85 -13.85 17.47 -4.50
N LEU A 86 -14.00 16.36 -5.22
CA LEU A 86 -14.93 16.25 -6.34
C LEU A 86 -16.35 15.93 -5.85
N PHE A 87 -17.29 16.79 -6.20
CA PHE A 87 -18.71 16.60 -5.91
C PHE A 87 -19.51 16.40 -7.19
N ARG A 88 -20.63 15.68 -7.05
CA ARG A 88 -21.68 15.61 -8.07
C ARG A 88 -23.00 16.02 -7.44
N ALA A 89 -23.77 16.86 -8.13
CA ALA A 89 -25.07 17.33 -7.68
C ALA A 89 -26.06 17.42 -8.84
N THR A 90 -27.33 17.61 -8.51
CA THR A 90 -28.40 17.95 -9.47
C THR A 90 -28.83 19.38 -9.23
N VAL A 91 -28.79 20.22 -10.27
CA VAL A 91 -29.17 21.62 -10.20
C VAL A 91 -30.34 21.87 -11.14
N ARG A 92 -31.44 22.39 -10.60
CA ARG A 92 -32.55 22.93 -11.40
C ARG A 92 -32.24 24.37 -11.72
N VAL A 93 -32.36 24.74 -12.98
CA VAL A 93 -32.10 26.09 -13.47
C VAL A 93 -33.29 26.59 -14.28
N THR A 94 -33.60 27.88 -14.20
CA THR A 94 -34.55 28.51 -15.11
C THR A 94 -34.00 28.49 -16.55
N PRO A 95 -34.85 28.70 -17.58
CA PRO A 95 -34.36 28.91 -18.95
C PRO A 95 -33.32 30.04 -19.08
N GLU A 96 -33.40 31.04 -18.19
CA GLU A 96 -32.46 32.16 -18.08
C GLU A 96 -31.20 31.83 -17.28
N GLY A 97 -31.10 30.61 -16.72
CA GLY A 97 -29.91 30.10 -16.05
C GLY A 97 -29.82 30.40 -14.55
N THR A 98 -30.89 30.89 -13.92
CA THR A 98 -30.94 31.13 -12.47
C THR A 98 -31.16 29.81 -11.72
N PRO A 99 -30.40 29.50 -10.65
CA PRO A 99 -30.62 28.28 -9.88
C PRO A 99 -31.95 28.33 -9.12
N LEU A 100 -32.81 27.33 -9.37
CA LEU A 100 -34.08 27.09 -8.68
C LEU A 100 -33.91 26.19 -7.44
N GLY A 101 -32.86 25.37 -7.43
CA GLY A 101 -32.53 24.51 -6.30
C GLY A 101 -31.46 23.49 -6.64
N VAL A 102 -30.75 23.05 -5.62
CA VAL A 102 -29.71 22.03 -5.68
C VAL A 102 -30.16 20.82 -4.87
N SER A 103 -29.91 19.62 -5.36
CA SER A 103 -30.25 18.37 -4.68
C SER A 103 -29.26 17.26 -4.99
N SER A 104 -29.33 16.16 -4.24
CA SER A 104 -28.51 14.97 -4.45
C SER A 104 -27.01 15.27 -4.52
N VAL A 105 -26.53 16.16 -3.63
CA VAL A 105 -25.12 16.45 -3.49
C VAL A 105 -24.41 15.23 -2.92
N THR A 106 -23.37 14.77 -3.60
CA THR A 106 -22.57 13.60 -3.19
C THR A 106 -21.09 13.94 -3.36
N ASN A 107 -20.31 13.76 -2.31
CA ASN A 107 -18.85 13.83 -2.36
C ASN A 107 -18.32 12.50 -2.94
N LEU A 108 -17.71 12.55 -4.12
CA LEU A 108 -17.24 11.37 -4.84
C LEU A 108 -15.83 10.93 -4.42
N THR A 109 -15.01 11.84 -3.88
CA THR A 109 -13.61 11.55 -3.55
C THR A 109 -13.38 11.39 -2.07
N ASN A 110 -13.92 12.30 -1.25
CA ASN A 110 -13.80 12.27 0.20
C ASN A 110 -12.33 12.16 0.64
N THR A 111 -11.49 13.03 0.10
CA THR A 111 -10.03 13.05 0.27
C THR A 111 -9.63 14.26 1.11
N ALA A 112 -9.86 14.19 2.42
CA ALA A 112 -9.66 15.32 3.33
C ALA A 112 -8.27 15.99 3.24
N LEU A 113 -7.22 15.24 2.87
CA LEU A 113 -5.85 15.72 2.73
C LEU A 113 -5.38 15.83 1.27
N GLY A 114 -6.18 15.41 0.29
CA GLY A 114 -5.90 15.51 -1.14
C GLY A 114 -6.59 16.71 -1.75
N ASP A 115 -5.88 17.49 -2.56
CA ASP A 115 -6.47 18.57 -3.34
C ASP A 115 -6.77 18.08 -4.77
N ASP A 116 -8.05 17.81 -5.04
CA ASP A 116 -8.52 17.45 -6.37
C ASP A 116 -8.52 18.68 -7.29
N HIS A 117 -7.93 18.54 -8.47
CA HIS A 117 -7.72 19.64 -9.40
C HIS A 117 -7.69 19.18 -10.86
N ALA A 118 -7.44 20.12 -11.78
CA ALA A 118 -7.41 19.87 -13.22
C ALA A 118 -8.69 19.20 -13.77
N LEU A 119 -9.87 19.55 -13.23
CA LEU A 119 -11.15 18.95 -13.60
C LEU A 119 -11.51 19.19 -15.07
N VAL A 120 -11.60 18.10 -15.83
CA VAL A 120 -12.07 18.06 -17.22
C VAL A 120 -13.30 17.17 -17.35
N LEU A 121 -14.23 17.56 -18.22
CA LEU A 121 -15.46 16.82 -18.51
C LEU A 121 -15.73 16.86 -20.01
N HIS A 122 -16.05 15.71 -20.58
CA HIS A 122 -16.53 15.58 -21.96
C HIS A 122 -17.62 14.52 -22.02
N GLY A 123 -18.86 14.92 -22.33
CA GLY A 123 -20.01 14.02 -22.24
C GLY A 123 -20.27 13.55 -20.80
N ASP A 124 -20.36 12.24 -20.62
CA ASP A 124 -20.49 11.53 -19.34
C ASP A 124 -19.14 11.13 -18.72
N LYS A 125 -18.03 11.56 -19.33
CA LYS A 125 -16.68 11.22 -18.89
C LYS A 125 -16.05 12.39 -18.15
N VAL A 126 -15.41 12.09 -17.04
CA VAL A 126 -14.75 13.07 -16.16
C VAL A 126 -13.33 12.60 -15.87
N ALA A 127 -12.38 13.53 -15.81
CA ALA A 127 -11.08 13.26 -15.23
C ALA A 127 -10.60 14.41 -14.35
N TYR A 128 -9.82 14.07 -13.34
CA TYR A 128 -9.20 15.00 -12.41
C TYR A 128 -7.89 14.41 -11.88
N ALA A 129 -7.05 15.26 -11.31
CA ALA A 129 -5.85 14.85 -10.61
C ALA A 129 -5.98 15.13 -9.12
N THR A 130 -5.19 14.44 -8.29
CA THR A 130 -5.17 14.67 -6.84
C THR A 130 -3.75 15.00 -6.38
N PHE A 131 -3.56 16.18 -5.79
CA PHE A 131 -2.28 16.64 -5.26
C PHE A 131 -2.24 16.52 -3.73
N ALA A 132 -1.19 15.93 -3.18
CA ALA A 132 -0.99 15.88 -1.72
C ALA A 132 0.49 15.74 -1.37
N PHE A 133 0.89 16.23 -0.19
CA PHE A 133 2.28 16.11 0.30
C PHE A 133 3.35 16.62 -0.70
N GLY A 134 3.01 17.62 -1.51
CA GLY A 134 3.92 18.22 -2.49
C GLY A 134 4.03 17.46 -3.82
N LEU A 135 3.20 16.42 -4.03
CA LEU A 135 3.27 15.53 -5.19
C LEU A 135 1.87 15.19 -5.71
N GLU A 136 1.75 15.04 -7.02
CA GLU A 136 0.59 14.42 -7.66
C GLU A 136 0.52 12.95 -7.27
N GLN A 137 -0.57 12.55 -6.63
CA GLN A 137 -0.79 11.19 -6.15
C GLN A 137 -1.32 10.28 -7.26
N SER A 138 -2.12 10.83 -8.17
CA SER A 138 -2.80 10.08 -9.24
C SER A 138 -3.56 11.00 -10.20
N VAL A 139 -3.94 10.45 -11.35
CA VAL A 139 -5.03 10.95 -12.20
C VAL A 139 -6.18 9.95 -12.17
N THR A 140 -7.39 10.40 -11.91
CA THR A 140 -8.58 9.54 -11.89
C THR A 140 -9.48 9.87 -13.07
N PHE A 141 -9.90 8.83 -13.79
CA PHE A 141 -10.94 8.87 -14.83
C PHE A 141 -12.22 8.23 -14.31
N LEU A 142 -13.35 8.90 -14.53
CA LEU A 142 -14.68 8.46 -14.15
C LEU A 142 -15.61 8.41 -15.36
N ASP A 143 -16.36 7.33 -15.47
CA ASP A 143 -17.45 7.16 -16.43
C ASP A 143 -18.78 7.19 -15.66
N LEU A 144 -19.50 8.30 -15.81
CA LEU A 144 -20.71 8.62 -15.06
C LEU A 144 -21.96 7.87 -15.57
N ALA A 145 -21.84 7.12 -16.67
CA ALA A 145 -22.93 6.32 -17.21
C ALA A 145 -23.19 5.04 -16.39
N GLY A 146 -22.17 4.55 -15.68
CA GLY A 146 -22.27 3.40 -14.78
C GLY A 146 -21.02 2.51 -14.76
N GLU A 147 -20.98 1.57 -13.83
CA GLU A 147 -19.82 0.66 -13.65
C GLU A 147 -19.60 -0.28 -14.85
N GLY A 148 -20.67 -0.70 -15.51
CA GLY A 148 -20.62 -1.64 -16.63
C GLY A 148 -19.90 -2.93 -16.24
N SER A 149 -18.82 -3.27 -16.97
CA SER A 149 -18.00 -4.47 -16.74
C SER A 149 -17.18 -4.45 -15.44
N GLN A 150 -17.09 -3.32 -14.74
CA GLN A 150 -16.41 -3.24 -13.44
C GLN A 150 -17.27 -3.79 -12.30
N ASN A 151 -18.58 -3.93 -12.51
CA ASN A 151 -19.45 -4.61 -11.55
C ASN A 151 -19.43 -6.11 -11.80
N THR A 152 -18.77 -6.86 -10.91
CA THR A 152 -18.59 -8.31 -11.07
C THR A 152 -19.66 -9.13 -10.33
N THR A 153 -20.78 -8.51 -9.93
CA THR A 153 -21.84 -9.21 -9.20
C THR A 153 -22.71 -10.07 -10.13
N GLU A 154 -22.70 -11.38 -9.88
CA GLU A 154 -23.46 -12.34 -10.68
C GLU A 154 -24.87 -12.57 -10.10
N LYS A 155 -24.98 -12.74 -8.77
CA LYS A 155 -26.23 -13.14 -8.11
C LYS A 155 -27.15 -11.95 -7.87
N LEU A 156 -28.46 -12.20 -7.84
CA LEU A 156 -29.47 -11.16 -7.65
C LEU A 156 -29.32 -10.39 -6.32
N HIS A 157 -28.99 -11.07 -5.23
CA HIS A 157 -28.77 -10.40 -3.94
C HIS A 157 -27.49 -9.55 -3.95
N ASP A 158 -26.42 -10.03 -4.59
CA ASP A 158 -25.18 -9.27 -4.75
C ASP A 158 -25.41 -7.99 -5.56
N ARG A 159 -26.22 -8.07 -6.62
CA ARG A 159 -26.62 -6.90 -7.41
C ARG A 159 -27.46 -5.90 -6.63
N ALA A 160 -28.35 -6.38 -5.76
CA ALA A 160 -29.14 -5.50 -4.88
C ALA A 160 -28.26 -4.80 -3.84
N MET A 161 -27.33 -5.52 -3.23
CA MET A 161 -26.33 -4.93 -2.32
C MET A 161 -25.47 -3.89 -3.05
N ALA A 162 -24.99 -4.22 -4.26
CA ALA A 162 -24.21 -3.31 -5.09
C ALA A 162 -25.00 -2.04 -5.44
N TYR A 163 -26.27 -2.17 -5.81
CA TYR A 163 -27.15 -1.02 -6.08
C TYR A 163 -27.25 -0.08 -4.87
N VAL A 164 -27.47 -0.62 -3.67
CA VAL A 164 -27.56 0.19 -2.44
C VAL A 164 -26.22 0.87 -2.14
N THR A 165 -25.12 0.14 -2.23
CA THR A 165 -23.77 0.70 -2.05
C THR A 165 -23.49 1.80 -3.07
N ASN A 166 -23.85 1.62 -4.33
CA ASN A 166 -23.68 2.60 -5.40
C ASN A 166 -24.50 3.86 -5.13
N VAL A 167 -25.76 3.73 -4.68
CA VAL A 167 -26.58 4.88 -4.29
C VAL A 167 -25.94 5.66 -3.14
N GLN A 168 -25.39 4.96 -2.14
CA GLN A 168 -24.74 5.60 -0.99
C GLN A 168 -23.42 6.30 -1.37
N GLN A 169 -22.62 5.70 -2.24
CA GLN A 169 -21.28 6.20 -2.58
C GLN A 169 -21.29 7.21 -3.74
N THR A 170 -22.18 7.05 -4.71
CA THR A 170 -22.17 7.83 -5.97
C THR A 170 -23.45 8.62 -6.21
N GLY A 171 -24.48 8.42 -5.38
CA GLY A 171 -25.81 9.01 -5.58
C GLY A 171 -26.60 8.40 -6.75
N THR A 172 -26.14 7.28 -7.34
CA THR A 172 -26.80 6.58 -8.44
C THR A 172 -26.70 5.07 -8.29
N GLY A 173 -27.75 4.34 -8.68
CA GLY A 173 -27.75 2.87 -8.57
C GLY A 173 -26.87 2.14 -9.60
N ALA A 174 -26.61 2.79 -10.74
CA ALA A 174 -25.69 2.27 -11.77
C ALA A 174 -24.21 2.37 -11.35
N GLY A 175 -23.91 3.12 -10.28
CA GLY A 175 -22.56 3.42 -9.84
C GLY A 175 -21.81 4.33 -10.83
N ILE A 176 -20.50 4.40 -10.68
CA ILE A 176 -19.59 5.15 -11.55
C ILE A 176 -18.41 4.25 -11.84
N ALA A 177 -18.09 4.02 -13.11
CA ALA A 177 -16.86 3.31 -13.45
C ALA A 177 -15.65 4.20 -13.18
N ARG A 178 -14.59 3.62 -12.64
CA ARG A 178 -13.40 4.34 -12.19
C ARG A 178 -12.12 3.68 -12.71
N VAL A 179 -11.20 4.50 -13.20
CA VAL A 179 -9.84 4.09 -13.58
C VAL A 179 -8.86 5.06 -12.93
N ASP A 180 -7.95 4.52 -12.15
CA ASP A 180 -6.93 5.30 -11.44
C ASP A 180 -5.58 5.12 -12.12
N VAL A 181 -4.97 6.21 -12.55
CA VAL A 181 -3.65 6.24 -13.16
C VAL A 181 -2.64 6.72 -12.11
N THR A 182 -1.63 5.88 -11.85
CA THR A 182 -0.50 6.20 -10.96
C THR A 182 0.81 6.24 -11.74
N PHE A 183 1.81 6.93 -11.20
CA PHE A 183 3.10 7.14 -11.86
C PHE A 183 4.20 6.35 -11.15
N ASP A 184 5.18 5.85 -11.90
CA ASP A 184 6.33 5.12 -11.35
C ASP A 184 7.25 6.00 -10.51
N GLU A 185 7.29 7.29 -10.83
CA GLU A 185 8.09 8.29 -10.15
C GLU A 185 7.18 9.42 -9.63
N PRO A 186 7.56 10.08 -8.51
CA PRO A 186 6.86 11.25 -8.03
C PRO A 186 6.74 12.34 -9.10
N THR A 187 5.52 12.80 -9.34
CA THR A 187 5.24 13.91 -10.27
C THR A 187 4.79 15.13 -9.49
N GLU A 188 5.18 16.33 -9.94
CA GLU A 188 4.90 17.60 -9.26
C GLU A 188 3.77 18.39 -9.93
N GLN A 189 3.52 18.12 -11.21
CA GLN A 189 2.54 18.83 -12.02
C GLN A 189 1.90 17.86 -13.00
N VAL A 190 0.62 18.11 -13.32
CA VAL A 190 -0.12 17.36 -14.32
C VAL A 190 -1.07 18.25 -15.13
N GLY A 191 -1.17 17.95 -16.43
CA GLY A 191 -2.14 18.51 -17.36
C GLY A 191 -3.01 17.40 -17.94
N LEU A 192 -4.31 17.67 -18.05
CA LEU A 192 -5.32 16.73 -18.55
C LEU A 192 -6.07 17.31 -19.74
N ALA A 193 -6.27 16.49 -20.77
CA ALA A 193 -7.15 16.80 -21.89
C ALA A 193 -8.01 15.58 -22.20
N LEU A 194 -9.33 15.74 -22.21
CA LEU A 194 -10.29 14.66 -22.40
C LEU A 194 -11.11 14.90 -23.67
N ASP A 195 -11.17 13.88 -24.53
CA ASP A 195 -12.05 13.82 -25.69
C ASP A 195 -12.93 12.56 -25.66
N ASP A 196 -13.71 12.32 -26.72
CA ASP A 196 -14.63 11.17 -26.80
C ASP A 196 -13.94 9.81 -26.65
N LYS A 197 -12.66 9.71 -27.04
CA LYS A 197 -11.94 8.44 -27.13
C LYS A 197 -10.77 8.35 -26.17
N THR A 198 -10.14 9.47 -25.85
CA THR A 198 -8.86 9.48 -25.15
C THR A 198 -8.81 10.52 -24.05
N LEU A 199 -8.29 10.12 -22.89
CA LEU A 199 -7.76 11.02 -21.87
C LEU A 199 -6.24 11.11 -22.05
N ARG A 200 -5.75 12.30 -22.42
CA ARG A 200 -4.32 12.61 -22.51
C ARG A 200 -3.83 13.15 -21.17
N ILE A 201 -2.74 12.58 -20.68
CA ILE A 201 -2.12 12.90 -19.40
C ILE A 201 -0.68 13.33 -19.68
N GLU A 202 -0.35 14.55 -19.26
CA GLU A 202 1.01 15.08 -19.29
C GLU A 202 1.44 15.40 -17.87
N ALA A 203 2.36 14.63 -17.32
CA ALA A 203 2.90 14.87 -15.99
C ALA A 203 4.38 15.26 -16.05
N ARG A 204 4.86 16.03 -15.08
CA ARG A 204 6.28 16.40 -14.96
C ARG A 204 6.81 15.96 -13.60
N GLY A 205 7.91 15.21 -13.62
CA GLY A 205 8.65 14.79 -12.43
C GLY A 205 10.14 15.12 -12.55
N PRO A 206 10.94 14.75 -11.53
CA PRO A 206 12.38 15.06 -11.48
C PRO A 206 13.19 14.45 -12.63
N SER A 207 12.79 13.29 -13.15
CA SER A 207 13.48 12.61 -14.26
C SER A 207 13.01 13.03 -15.65
N GLY A 208 11.98 13.88 -15.75
CA GLY A 208 11.43 14.35 -17.02
C GLY A 208 9.90 14.36 -17.06
N SER A 209 9.37 14.47 -18.27
CA SER A 209 7.93 14.44 -18.53
C SER A 209 7.44 13.02 -18.79
N VAL A 210 6.27 12.69 -18.25
CA VAL A 210 5.53 11.45 -18.50
C VAL A 210 4.34 11.79 -19.39
N HIS A 211 4.20 11.05 -20.49
CA HIS A 211 3.08 11.19 -21.41
C HIS A 211 2.32 9.87 -21.47
N ALA A 212 1.03 9.90 -21.14
CA ALA A 212 0.17 8.73 -21.17
C ALA A 212 -1.19 9.04 -21.78
N ASN A 213 -1.76 8.08 -22.50
CA ASN A 213 -3.06 8.17 -23.14
C ASN A 213 -3.93 7.01 -22.67
N LEU A 214 -5.02 7.31 -21.97
CA LEU A 214 -6.01 6.31 -21.56
C LEU A 214 -7.11 6.25 -22.61
N ASP A 215 -7.34 5.07 -23.19
CA ASP A 215 -8.52 4.83 -24.03
C ASP A 215 -9.76 4.75 -23.14
N THR A 216 -10.71 5.64 -23.37
CA THR A 216 -11.89 5.78 -22.51
C THR A 216 -12.91 4.65 -22.68
N ALA A 217 -12.85 3.88 -23.76
CA ALA A 217 -13.74 2.75 -24.04
C ALA A 217 -13.15 1.42 -23.56
N THR A 218 -11.87 1.16 -23.87
CA THR A 218 -11.20 -0.07 -23.43
C THR A 218 -10.64 0.03 -22.01
N ARG A 219 -10.43 1.26 -21.51
CA ARG A 219 -9.82 1.56 -20.21
C ARG A 219 -8.38 1.06 -20.10
N GLU A 220 -7.70 0.98 -21.25
CA GLU A 220 -6.30 0.62 -21.36
C GLU A 220 -5.43 1.86 -21.50
N LEU A 221 -4.29 1.86 -20.82
CA LEU A 221 -3.34 2.96 -20.82
C LEU A 221 -2.19 2.67 -21.80
N LEU A 222 -1.93 3.63 -22.69
CA LEU A 222 -0.77 3.68 -23.55
C LEU A 222 0.20 4.73 -23.03
N GLY A 223 1.34 4.31 -22.50
CA GLY A 223 2.37 5.19 -21.98
C GLY A 223 3.43 4.41 -21.22
N GLU A 224 4.63 4.96 -21.12
CA GLU A 224 5.66 4.43 -20.24
C GLU A 224 5.60 5.16 -18.89
N LYS A 225 6.07 4.51 -17.82
CA LYS A 225 6.17 5.08 -16.47
C LYS A 225 4.85 5.46 -15.79
N ALA A 226 3.73 4.93 -16.28
CA ALA A 226 2.41 5.11 -15.67
C ALA A 226 1.60 3.81 -15.77
N HIS A 227 0.76 3.57 -14.78
CA HIS A 227 -0.07 2.36 -14.67
C HIS A 227 -1.52 2.74 -14.44
N ALA A 228 -2.43 2.09 -15.16
CA ALA A 228 -3.87 2.26 -14.96
C ALA A 228 -4.47 1.06 -14.22
N GLU A 229 -5.21 1.36 -13.17
CA GLU A 229 -5.94 0.37 -12.40
C GLU A 229 -7.45 0.59 -12.53
N ASN A 230 -8.12 -0.46 -12.98
CA ASN A 230 -9.57 -0.47 -13.13
C ASN A 230 -10.20 -0.88 -11.80
N ALA A 231 -11.02 -0.01 -11.22
CA ALA A 231 -11.79 -0.33 -10.02
C ALA A 231 -12.71 -1.53 -10.28
N ARG A 232 -12.99 -2.32 -9.24
CA ARG A 232 -13.92 -3.45 -9.31
C ARG A 232 -14.88 -3.42 -8.15
N HIS A 233 -16.17 -3.59 -8.46
CA HIS A 233 -17.19 -3.80 -7.45
C HIS A 233 -17.35 -5.31 -7.22
N LEU A 234 -16.76 -5.79 -6.13
CA LEU A 234 -16.84 -7.21 -5.77
C LEU A 234 -18.07 -7.52 -4.90
N PRO A 235 -18.65 -8.72 -5.02
CA PRO A 235 -19.67 -9.18 -4.09
C PRO A 235 -19.09 -9.33 -2.68
N LYS A 236 -19.77 -8.73 -1.70
CA LYS A 236 -19.43 -8.85 -0.28
C LYS A 236 -20.33 -9.87 0.40
N ARG A 237 -19.80 -10.60 1.39
CA ARG A 237 -20.65 -11.45 2.25
C ARG A 237 -21.64 -10.56 2.98
N LEU A 238 -22.90 -10.97 3.05
CA LEU A 238 -24.01 -10.19 3.62
C LEU A 238 -23.68 -9.60 5.01
N VAL A 239 -23.02 -10.36 5.88
CA VAL A 239 -22.65 -9.89 7.22
C VAL A 239 -21.67 -8.72 7.16
N PHE A 240 -20.61 -8.81 6.34
CA PHE A 240 -19.64 -7.73 6.18
C PHE A 240 -20.27 -6.52 5.50
N TRP A 241 -21.09 -6.73 4.47
CA TRP A 241 -21.83 -5.66 3.81
C TRP A 241 -22.79 -4.96 4.77
N ALA A 242 -23.55 -5.70 5.58
CA ALA A 242 -24.50 -5.12 6.53
C ALA A 242 -23.78 -4.30 7.60
N VAL A 243 -22.66 -4.81 8.14
CA VAL A 243 -21.84 -4.06 9.11
C VAL A 243 -21.30 -2.78 8.48
N ASP A 244 -20.71 -2.84 7.28
CA ASP A 244 -20.19 -1.67 6.57
C ASP A 244 -21.32 -0.66 6.26
N THR A 245 -22.48 -1.14 5.81
CA THR A 245 -23.65 -0.32 5.45
C THR A 245 -24.25 0.37 6.67
N VAL A 246 -24.37 -0.33 7.80
CA VAL A 246 -24.87 0.23 9.05
C VAL A 246 -23.87 1.22 9.65
N ARG A 247 -22.56 0.97 9.52
CA ARG A 247 -21.51 1.90 9.97
C ARG A 247 -21.42 3.16 9.09
N ALA A 248 -21.75 3.06 7.81
CA ALA A 248 -21.88 4.21 6.93
C ALA A 248 -23.02 5.17 7.33
N VAL A 249 -23.91 4.74 8.24
CA VAL A 249 -24.97 5.58 8.82
C VAL A 249 -24.40 6.35 10.03
N PRO A 250 -24.29 7.70 9.95
CA PRO A 250 -23.54 8.50 10.94
C PRO A 250 -24.02 8.40 12.39
N TRP A 251 -25.25 7.94 12.65
CA TRP A 251 -25.84 7.91 14.00
C TRP A 251 -25.77 6.55 14.72
N ILE A 252 -25.32 5.46 14.07
CA ILE A 252 -25.39 4.11 14.68
C ILE A 252 -24.08 3.74 15.41
N GLY A 253 -22.91 4.20 14.95
CA GLY A 253 -21.62 4.05 15.64
C GLY A 253 -21.14 2.59 15.83
N PRO A 254 -19.84 2.35 16.10
CA PRO A 254 -19.26 0.99 16.17
C PRO A 254 -19.45 0.28 17.53
N ALA A 255 -19.81 1.00 18.59
CA ALA A 255 -19.76 0.51 19.97
C ALA A 255 -20.68 -0.70 20.32
N PRO A 256 -21.92 -0.80 19.80
CA PRO A 256 -22.83 -1.90 20.17
C PRO A 256 -22.38 -3.29 19.70
N ILE A 257 -21.69 -3.36 18.56
CA ILE A 257 -21.25 -4.62 17.95
C ILE A 257 -20.02 -5.18 18.68
N ALA A 258 -19.06 -4.31 19.01
CA ALA A 258 -17.83 -4.69 19.72
C ALA A 258 -18.10 -5.30 21.12
N TRP A 259 -19.10 -4.79 21.84
CA TRP A 259 -19.51 -5.32 23.14
C TRP A 259 -20.04 -6.76 23.07
N LEU A 260 -20.81 -7.09 22.02
CA LEU A 260 -21.41 -8.41 21.83
C LEU A 260 -20.35 -9.47 21.45
N GLU A 261 -19.43 -9.11 20.56
CA GLU A 261 -18.31 -9.96 20.14
C GLU A 261 -17.44 -10.35 21.35
N GLU A 262 -17.07 -9.37 22.18
CA GLU A 262 -16.19 -9.60 23.34
C GLU A 262 -16.81 -10.52 24.41
N ARG A 263 -18.10 -10.35 24.72
CA ARG A 263 -18.77 -11.21 25.71
C ARG A 263 -18.81 -12.67 25.27
N THR A 264 -18.90 -12.89 23.97
CA THR A 264 -18.92 -14.22 23.36
C THR A 264 -17.53 -14.87 23.43
N PHE A 265 -16.46 -14.13 23.16
CA PHE A 265 -15.08 -14.63 23.25
C PHE A 265 -14.64 -14.90 24.70
N ALA A 266 -14.99 -14.02 25.64
CA ALA A 266 -14.65 -14.21 27.06
C ALA A 266 -15.29 -15.48 27.66
N VAL A 267 -16.53 -15.78 27.28
CA VAL A 267 -17.23 -17.00 27.72
C VAL A 267 -16.59 -18.25 27.10
N ARG A 268 -16.19 -18.19 25.82
CA ARG A 268 -15.50 -19.29 25.14
C ARG A 268 -14.12 -19.59 25.75
N ASP A 269 -13.33 -18.56 26.06
CA ASP A 269 -12.01 -18.71 26.71
C ASP A 269 -12.16 -19.35 28.11
N ALA A 270 -13.11 -18.88 28.91
CA ALA A 270 -13.37 -19.45 30.24
C ALA A 270 -13.76 -20.94 30.17
N MET A 271 -14.59 -21.33 29.19
CA MET A 271 -14.95 -22.73 28.95
C MET A 271 -13.75 -23.57 28.52
N ARG A 272 -12.89 -23.06 27.61
CA ARG A 272 -11.70 -23.78 27.14
C ARG A 272 -10.70 -24.01 28.27
N GLN A 273 -10.41 -22.98 29.06
CA GLN A 273 -9.54 -23.10 30.23
C GLN A 273 -10.08 -24.10 31.25
N ALA A 274 -11.39 -24.08 31.52
CA ALA A 274 -12.03 -25.05 32.41
C ALA A 274 -11.95 -26.48 31.85
N SER A 275 -12.21 -26.68 30.56
CA SER A 275 -12.12 -28.00 29.93
C SER A 275 -10.69 -28.55 29.94
N PHE A 276 -9.67 -27.70 29.72
CA PHE A 276 -8.28 -28.11 29.69
C PHE A 276 -7.74 -28.45 31.09
N LYS A 277 -8.16 -27.69 32.11
CA LYS A 277 -7.89 -28.02 33.52
C LYS A 277 -8.59 -29.32 33.94
N ALA A 278 -9.80 -29.58 33.45
CA ALA A 278 -10.54 -30.81 33.72
C ALA A 278 -9.97 -32.04 33.00
N SER A 279 -9.33 -31.87 31.83
CA SER A 279 -8.69 -32.95 31.09
C SER A 279 -7.27 -33.29 31.57
N GLY A 280 -6.79 -32.67 32.67
CA GLY A 280 -5.48 -32.96 33.25
C GLY A 280 -4.27 -32.42 32.48
N GLY A 281 -4.46 -31.45 31.57
CA GLY A 281 -3.40 -30.92 30.69
C GLY A 281 -2.41 -29.96 31.36
N GLY A 282 -2.13 -30.11 32.66
CA GLY A 282 -1.23 -29.21 33.39
C GLY A 282 0.24 -29.47 33.05
N ASP A 283 0.75 -28.88 31.96
CA ASP A 283 2.19 -28.80 31.73
C ASP A 283 2.81 -27.78 32.69
N GLU A 284 3.95 -28.12 33.29
CA GLU A 284 4.68 -27.21 34.16
C GLU A 284 5.69 -26.36 33.37
N VAL A 285 5.72 -25.06 33.65
CA VAL A 285 6.68 -24.10 33.06
C VAL A 285 8.06 -24.26 33.72
N VAL A 286 9.12 -24.17 32.92
CA VAL A 286 10.51 -24.12 33.40
C VAL A 286 10.73 -22.79 34.12
N ARG A 287 11.27 -22.82 35.36
CA ARG A 287 11.62 -21.59 36.09
C ARG A 287 12.56 -20.73 35.23
N PRO A 288 12.34 -19.41 35.10
CA PRO A 288 13.18 -18.56 34.26
C PRO A 288 14.59 -18.53 34.83
N VAL A 289 15.52 -19.17 34.12
CA VAL A 289 16.96 -18.96 34.30
C VAL A 289 17.31 -17.79 33.39
N GLU A 290 17.94 -16.75 33.93
CA GLU A 290 18.44 -15.63 33.12
C GLU A 290 19.22 -16.18 31.92
N ALA A 291 18.82 -15.76 30.71
CA ALA A 291 19.58 -16.09 29.52
C ALA A 291 21.00 -15.51 29.68
N PRO A 292 22.06 -16.28 29.42
CA PRO A 292 23.40 -15.72 29.44
C PRO A 292 23.45 -14.55 28.45
N ARG A 293 23.97 -13.40 28.90
CA ARG A 293 24.30 -12.29 28.01
C ARG A 293 25.25 -12.85 26.95
N LEU A 294 24.83 -12.83 25.69
CA LEU A 294 25.71 -13.12 24.56
C LEU A 294 26.87 -12.12 24.61
N GLU A 295 28.05 -12.57 25.02
CA GLU A 295 29.28 -11.89 24.65
C GLU A 295 29.41 -12.00 23.13
N LEU A 296 29.34 -10.85 22.46
CA LEU A 296 29.56 -10.72 21.03
C LEU A 296 31.02 -11.10 20.72
N ASN A 297 31.26 -12.38 20.43
CA ASN A 297 32.49 -12.79 19.80
C ASN A 297 32.52 -12.21 18.38
N GLN A 298 33.62 -11.54 18.02
CA GLN A 298 33.83 -10.94 16.71
C GLN A 298 33.57 -11.92 15.54
N ALA A 299 33.81 -13.22 15.75
CA ALA A 299 33.54 -14.28 14.78
C ALA A 299 32.04 -14.57 14.54
N ALA A 300 31.16 -14.23 15.50
CA ALA A 300 29.70 -14.33 15.35
C ALA A 300 29.09 -13.13 14.61
N LEU A 301 29.85 -12.03 14.47
CA LEU A 301 29.48 -10.90 13.62
C LEU A 301 29.81 -11.15 12.14
N ASP A 302 30.74 -12.06 11.84
CA ASP A 302 31.23 -12.33 10.48
C ASP A 302 30.47 -13.48 9.77
N ALA A 303 29.65 -14.25 10.48
CA ALA A 303 28.75 -15.25 9.92
C ALA A 303 27.37 -15.13 10.56
N GLU A 304 26.46 -14.45 9.87
CA GLU A 304 25.04 -14.40 10.25
C GLU A 304 24.47 -15.83 10.29
N PRO A 305 24.18 -16.41 11.47
CA PRO A 305 23.66 -17.77 11.52
C PRO A 305 22.25 -17.75 10.93
N TRP A 306 22.12 -18.36 9.75
CA TRP A 306 20.85 -18.66 9.12
C TRP A 306 20.71 -20.18 9.02
N PRO A 307 19.60 -20.78 9.50
CA PRO A 307 18.42 -20.16 10.10
C PRO A 307 18.71 -19.44 11.43
N PRO A 308 17.79 -18.58 11.93
CA PRO A 308 17.92 -17.99 13.26
C PRO A 308 18.15 -19.06 14.34
N GLN A 309 18.67 -18.66 15.50
CA GLN A 309 18.86 -19.58 16.61
C GLN A 309 17.53 -20.27 16.97
N ALA A 310 17.58 -21.57 17.23
CA ALA A 310 16.41 -22.33 17.68
C ALA A 310 15.89 -21.75 19.02
N MET A 311 14.56 -21.70 19.14
CA MET A 311 13.90 -21.10 20.28
C MET A 311 13.80 -22.13 21.41
N ARG A 312 14.14 -21.71 22.63
CA ARG A 312 13.97 -22.57 23.80
C ARG A 312 12.52 -22.58 24.24
N SER A 313 11.91 -23.76 24.33
CA SER A 313 10.58 -23.90 24.92
C SER A 313 10.57 -23.48 26.40
N ILE A 314 9.46 -22.87 26.82
CA ILE A 314 9.22 -22.53 28.23
C ILE A 314 8.65 -23.72 29.02
N TRP A 315 8.26 -24.81 28.35
CA TRP A 315 7.63 -25.97 28.98
C TRP A 315 8.67 -27.02 29.36
N LYS A 316 8.46 -27.71 30.49
CA LYS A 316 9.30 -28.86 30.86
C LYS A 316 9.20 -29.99 29.84
N THR A 317 8.04 -30.14 29.24
CA THR A 317 7.75 -31.12 28.18
C THR A 317 7.42 -30.38 26.89
N PRO A 318 8.43 -30.03 26.06
CA PRO A 318 8.17 -29.41 24.76
C PRO A 318 7.40 -30.37 23.85
N GLU A 319 6.56 -29.83 22.98
CA GLU A 319 6.00 -30.61 21.88
C GLU A 319 7.09 -30.99 20.86
N PRO A 320 6.92 -32.07 20.08
CA PRO A 320 7.83 -32.40 19.00
C PRO A 320 8.06 -31.22 18.06
N HIS A 321 9.33 -30.92 17.77
CA HIS A 321 9.76 -29.78 16.94
C HIS A 321 9.39 -28.38 17.46
N GLU A 322 8.96 -28.25 18.73
CA GLU A 322 8.69 -26.95 19.33
C GLU A 322 9.97 -26.12 19.42
N GLY A 323 9.95 -24.92 18.82
CA GLY A 323 11.09 -24.02 18.76
C GLY A 323 12.16 -24.39 17.72
N GLU A 324 12.02 -25.50 17.00
CA GLU A 324 12.94 -25.92 15.94
C GLU A 324 12.55 -25.31 14.59
N TRP A 325 13.54 -24.76 13.87
CA TRP A 325 13.35 -24.22 12.53
C TRP A 325 13.40 -25.34 11.49
N THR A 326 12.34 -25.45 10.69
CA THR A 326 12.22 -26.40 9.57
C THR A 326 11.90 -25.67 8.27
N VAL A 327 12.22 -26.26 7.12
CA VAL A 327 11.82 -25.69 5.83
C VAL A 327 10.30 -25.88 5.64
N PRO A 328 9.54 -24.86 5.20
CA PRO A 328 8.15 -25.05 4.83
C PRO A 328 7.98 -26.18 3.79
N GLU A 329 6.98 -27.04 3.97
CA GLU A 329 6.70 -28.18 3.08
C GLU A 329 6.03 -27.75 1.77
N VAL A 330 6.64 -26.80 1.06
CA VAL A 330 6.15 -26.24 -0.20
C VAL A 330 7.14 -26.57 -1.32
N SER A 331 6.73 -27.46 -2.23
CA SER A 331 7.60 -27.97 -3.31
C SER A 331 8.09 -26.92 -4.33
N TYR A 332 7.49 -25.73 -4.32
CA TYR A 332 7.77 -24.63 -5.23
C TYR A 332 8.23 -23.37 -4.50
N LEU A 333 8.74 -23.52 -3.27
CA LEU A 333 9.32 -22.43 -2.49
C LEU A 333 10.48 -21.80 -3.27
N LYS A 334 10.42 -20.48 -3.48
CA LYS A 334 11.46 -19.76 -4.20
C LYS A 334 12.55 -19.26 -3.25
N GLY A 335 13.77 -19.18 -3.78
CA GLY A 335 14.95 -18.54 -3.20
C GLY A 335 15.95 -18.25 -4.33
N LEU A 336 17.15 -17.78 -4.01
CA LEU A 336 18.17 -17.53 -5.04
C LEU A 336 18.67 -18.82 -5.73
N GLY A 337 18.48 -19.98 -5.10
CA GLY A 337 18.92 -21.27 -5.63
C GLY A 337 20.43 -21.51 -5.46
N GLY A 338 20.95 -22.55 -6.12
CA GLY A 338 22.35 -22.95 -6.00
C GLY A 338 22.72 -23.35 -4.57
N ASP A 339 23.83 -22.80 -4.08
CA ASP A 339 24.34 -23.04 -2.71
C ASP A 339 23.67 -22.16 -1.64
N ALA A 340 22.71 -21.30 -2.02
CA ALA A 340 22.00 -20.46 -1.07
C ALA A 340 21.12 -21.32 -0.13
N PRO A 341 21.08 -20.99 1.18
CA PRO A 341 20.20 -21.71 2.10
C PRO A 341 18.72 -21.41 1.80
N PRO A 342 17.76 -22.19 2.34
CA PRO A 342 16.34 -21.91 2.18
C PRO A 342 15.99 -20.48 2.61
N ALA A 343 15.28 -19.73 1.76
CA ALA A 343 14.92 -18.34 2.03
C ALA A 343 13.84 -18.18 3.12
N PHE A 344 13.12 -19.26 3.44
CA PHE A 344 12.07 -19.28 4.45
C PHE A 344 12.26 -20.47 5.39
N MET A 345 12.04 -20.22 6.68
CA MET A 345 12.07 -21.23 7.73
C MET A 345 10.82 -21.07 8.58
N ARG A 346 10.16 -22.18 8.94
CA ARG A 346 8.99 -22.21 9.82
C ARG A 346 9.32 -22.85 11.16
N ALA A 347 8.66 -22.38 12.20
CA ALA A 347 8.68 -22.97 13.52
C ALA A 347 7.36 -22.67 14.25
N PHE A 348 7.17 -23.27 15.42
CA PHE A 348 6.10 -22.86 16.33
C PHE A 348 6.61 -22.83 17.77
N VAL A 349 5.96 -22.00 18.60
CA VAL A 349 6.21 -21.93 20.05
C VAL A 349 4.89 -21.81 20.81
N ARG A 350 4.91 -22.17 22.09
CA ARG A 350 3.80 -22.01 23.03
C ARG A 350 4.18 -21.02 24.13
N PRO A 351 4.03 -19.70 23.90
CA PRO A 351 4.65 -18.68 24.75
C PRO A 351 3.75 -18.19 25.92
N ASP A 352 2.57 -18.76 26.10
CA ASP A 352 1.62 -18.39 27.16
C ASP A 352 1.70 -19.40 28.32
N GLU A 353 2.24 -18.97 29.46
CA GLU A 353 2.45 -19.79 30.66
C GLU A 353 1.13 -20.35 31.25
N GLU A 354 -0.01 -19.69 30.96
CA GLU A 354 -1.33 -20.10 31.46
C GLU A 354 -2.09 -20.97 30.45
N ARG A 355 -1.67 -20.96 29.18
CA ARG A 355 -2.37 -21.60 28.06
C ARG A 355 -1.39 -22.41 27.19
N ALA A 356 -1.11 -23.64 27.62
CA ALA A 356 -0.29 -24.59 26.87
C ALA A 356 -0.84 -24.98 25.47
N TYR A 357 -2.05 -24.55 25.11
CA TYR A 357 -2.63 -24.73 23.78
C TYR A 357 -2.50 -23.50 22.87
N ALA A 358 -2.04 -22.36 23.39
CA ALA A 358 -1.85 -21.14 22.61
C ALA A 358 -0.56 -21.25 21.77
N LYS A 359 -0.72 -21.66 20.51
CA LYS A 359 0.38 -21.86 19.57
C LYS A 359 0.57 -20.62 18.69
N VAL A 360 1.82 -20.16 18.57
CA VAL A 360 2.22 -19.14 17.60
C VAL A 360 3.10 -19.79 16.55
N LEU A 361 2.66 -19.73 15.29
CA LEU A 361 3.44 -20.08 14.11
C LEU A 361 4.35 -18.91 13.75
N LEU A 362 5.59 -19.22 13.38
CA LEU A 362 6.61 -18.26 13.01
C LEU A 362 7.18 -18.63 11.64
N VAL A 363 7.35 -17.62 10.78
CA VAL A 363 8.04 -17.75 9.49
C VAL A 363 9.18 -16.75 9.43
N ALA A 364 10.41 -17.22 9.55
CA ALA A 364 11.60 -16.41 9.35
C ALA A 364 11.89 -16.28 7.85
N MET A 365 12.26 -15.06 7.43
CA MET A 365 12.51 -14.67 6.04
C MET A 365 13.95 -14.15 5.89
N ASP A 366 14.76 -14.79 5.04
CA ASP A 366 16.14 -14.40 4.78
C ASP A 366 16.20 -13.13 3.92
N MET A 367 16.22 -11.97 4.57
CA MET A 367 16.28 -10.66 3.90
C MET A 367 17.54 -10.43 3.05
N ARG A 368 18.55 -11.31 3.10
CA ARG A 368 19.64 -11.28 2.12
C ARG A 368 19.24 -11.82 0.75
N GLN A 369 18.23 -12.68 0.71
CA GLN A 369 17.70 -13.29 -0.51
C GLN A 369 16.38 -12.66 -0.96
N LEU A 370 15.72 -11.91 -0.08
CA LEU A 370 14.37 -11.43 -0.28
C LEU A 370 14.28 -9.90 -0.25
N ASP A 371 13.55 -9.35 -1.21
CA ASP A 371 13.03 -7.98 -1.19
C ASP A 371 11.62 -7.98 -0.62
N LEU A 372 11.25 -6.91 0.07
CA LEU A 372 9.88 -6.66 0.52
C LEU A 372 9.31 -5.48 -0.27
N ASP A 373 8.07 -5.60 -0.69
CA ASP A 373 7.26 -4.46 -1.10
C ASP A 373 5.84 -4.64 -0.53
N MET A 374 4.99 -3.63 -0.69
CA MET A 374 3.65 -3.59 -0.10
C MET A 374 2.66 -2.95 -1.06
N GLU A 375 1.40 -3.35 -0.92
CA GLU A 375 0.32 -2.84 -1.73
C GLU A 375 -0.87 -2.50 -0.84
N ALA A 376 -1.52 -1.36 -1.10
CA ALA A 376 -2.75 -1.01 -0.41
C ALA A 376 -3.92 -1.85 -0.93
N GLY A 377 -4.88 -2.14 -0.05
CA GLY A 377 -6.12 -2.77 -0.47
C GLY A 377 -6.99 -1.83 -1.29
N VAL A 378 -7.99 -2.41 -1.93
CA VAL A 378 -9.00 -1.64 -2.67
C VAL A 378 -10.04 -0.95 -1.77
N GLU A 379 -10.15 -1.39 -0.51
CA GLU A 379 -11.10 -0.86 0.47
C GLU A 379 -10.35 -0.24 1.66
N ASP A 380 -9.36 -0.96 2.19
CA ASP A 380 -8.55 -0.52 3.33
C ASP A 380 -7.04 -0.62 3.05
N PRO A 381 -6.23 0.33 3.54
CA PRO A 381 -6.68 1.56 4.19
C PRO A 381 -7.43 2.48 3.22
N LYS A 382 -8.53 3.05 3.68
CA LYS A 382 -9.26 4.11 3.00
C LYS A 382 -8.35 5.33 2.97
N PRO A 383 -7.89 5.77 1.78
CA PRO A 383 -6.96 6.88 1.68
C PRO A 383 -7.63 8.18 2.14
N LEU A 384 -6.82 9.07 2.71
CA LEU A 384 -7.18 10.49 2.87
C LEU A 384 -6.67 11.34 1.70
N THR A 385 -5.90 10.72 0.79
CA THR A 385 -5.19 11.32 -0.32
C THR A 385 -5.29 10.44 -1.56
N GLY A 386 -6.08 10.88 -2.54
CA GLY A 386 -6.22 10.19 -3.83
C GLY A 386 -6.91 8.81 -3.75
N PRO A 387 -6.73 7.95 -4.77
CA PRO A 387 -7.40 6.65 -4.92
C PRO A 387 -6.91 5.59 -3.93
N PRO A 388 -7.68 4.51 -3.74
CA PRO A 388 -7.23 3.33 -2.98
C PRO A 388 -6.05 2.61 -3.68
N GLY A 389 -5.60 1.50 -3.11
CA GLY A 389 -4.62 0.63 -3.76
C GLY A 389 -5.24 -0.28 -4.82
N SER A 390 -4.39 -1.02 -5.54
CA SER A 390 -4.86 -2.01 -6.53
C SER A 390 -5.36 -3.31 -5.86
N GLY A 391 -5.01 -3.52 -4.59
CA GLY A 391 -5.32 -4.73 -3.83
C GLY A 391 -4.73 -6.00 -4.45
N ARG A 392 -3.70 -5.93 -5.28
CA ARG A 392 -3.14 -7.12 -5.93
C ARG A 392 -1.66 -6.94 -6.24
N ILE A 393 -0.93 -8.05 -6.31
CA ILE A 393 0.47 -8.04 -6.75
C ILE A 393 0.53 -7.36 -8.15
N PRO A 394 1.48 -6.41 -8.35
CA PRO A 394 1.62 -5.70 -9.62
C PRO A 394 1.69 -6.65 -10.83
N ARG A 395 1.05 -6.24 -11.92
CA ARG A 395 0.94 -7.06 -13.15
C ARG A 395 2.19 -7.04 -14.04
N ASP A 396 3.28 -6.43 -13.58
CA ASP A 396 4.58 -6.47 -14.25
C ASP A 396 5.24 -7.86 -14.08
N PRO A 397 5.56 -8.59 -15.16
CA PRO A 397 6.29 -9.85 -15.10
C PRO A 397 7.63 -9.78 -14.37
N LYS A 398 8.29 -8.62 -14.35
CA LYS A 398 9.52 -8.43 -13.56
C LYS A 398 9.25 -8.53 -12.07
N ILE A 399 8.05 -8.17 -11.61
CA ILE A 399 7.65 -8.20 -10.20
C ILE A 399 7.04 -9.56 -9.87
N PHE A 400 5.91 -9.94 -10.50
CA PHE A 400 5.14 -11.09 -10.05
C PHE A 400 5.91 -12.43 -10.18
N LYS A 401 6.82 -12.56 -11.15
CA LYS A 401 7.65 -13.77 -11.30
C LYS A 401 8.66 -13.94 -10.17
N ARG A 402 9.00 -12.88 -9.45
CA ARG A 402 9.91 -12.92 -8.30
C ARG A 402 9.20 -13.20 -6.99
N VAL A 403 7.89 -12.96 -6.91
CA VAL A 403 7.11 -13.16 -5.67
C VAL A 403 7.19 -14.62 -5.23
N ALA A 404 7.53 -14.80 -3.95
CA ALA A 404 7.71 -16.06 -3.25
C ALA A 404 6.71 -16.25 -2.10
N ALA A 405 6.30 -15.16 -1.45
CA ALA A 405 5.29 -15.18 -0.40
C ALA A 405 4.56 -13.83 -0.29
N ALA A 406 3.38 -13.82 0.34
CA ALA A 406 2.65 -12.60 0.69
C ALA A 406 1.87 -12.79 1.98
N PHE A 407 1.72 -11.73 2.77
CA PHE A 407 1.03 -11.76 4.06
C PHE A 407 0.31 -10.45 4.37
N ASN A 408 -0.69 -10.52 5.23
CA ASN A 408 -1.60 -9.41 5.50
C ASN A 408 -0.94 -8.15 6.07
N GLY A 409 -1.59 -7.02 5.85
CA GLY A 409 -1.20 -5.71 6.38
C GLY A 409 -1.77 -5.39 7.76
N GLY A 410 -1.90 -4.10 8.04
CA GLY A 410 -2.31 -3.55 9.33
C GLY A 410 -3.83 -3.44 9.53
N PHE A 411 -4.24 -2.62 10.51
CA PHE A 411 -5.66 -2.40 10.78
C PHE A 411 -6.34 -1.53 9.74
N LYS A 412 -7.68 -1.65 9.71
CA LYS A 412 -8.55 -0.73 8.97
C LYS A 412 -8.33 0.71 9.42
N THR A 413 -8.65 1.63 8.53
CA THR A 413 -8.53 3.08 8.77
C THR A 413 -9.34 3.52 9.98
N GLU A 414 -10.55 3.00 10.14
CA GLU A 414 -11.45 3.30 11.27
C GLU A 414 -10.89 2.93 12.65
N HIS A 415 -9.83 2.12 12.71
CA HIS A 415 -9.24 1.60 13.95
C HIS A 415 -7.95 2.33 14.37
N GLY A 416 -7.68 3.49 13.77
CA GLY A 416 -6.60 4.39 14.20
C GLY A 416 -5.92 5.20 13.10
N SER A 417 -6.37 5.07 11.84
CA SER A 417 -5.81 5.75 10.67
C SER A 417 -4.28 5.67 10.58
N TYR A 418 -3.71 4.53 10.99
CA TYR A 418 -2.27 4.32 11.00
C TYR A 418 -1.69 4.49 9.60
N GLY A 419 -0.58 5.21 9.50
CA GLY A 419 -0.07 5.69 8.24
C GLY A 419 0.29 4.58 7.24
N MET A 420 0.16 4.91 5.96
CA MET A 420 0.60 4.07 4.85
C MET A 420 1.06 4.95 3.70
N MET A 421 2.24 4.63 3.16
CA MET A 421 2.78 5.19 1.93
C MET A 421 3.29 4.05 1.06
N VAL A 422 2.91 4.03 -0.21
CA VAL A 422 3.38 3.05 -1.21
C VAL A 422 4.08 3.81 -2.32
N LYS A 423 5.37 3.57 -2.52
CA LYS A 423 6.17 4.17 -3.61
C LYS A 423 6.00 5.69 -3.69
N LYS A 424 6.22 6.36 -2.55
CA LYS A 424 6.02 7.81 -2.34
C LYS A 424 4.59 8.34 -2.45
N ARG A 425 3.61 7.52 -2.82
CA ARG A 425 2.18 7.86 -2.73
C ARG A 425 1.73 7.70 -1.29
N VAL A 426 1.45 8.80 -0.61
CA VAL A 426 0.91 8.75 0.76
C VAL A 426 -0.57 8.44 0.63
N LEU A 427 -1.07 7.42 1.34
CA LEU A 427 -2.50 7.12 1.45
C LEU A 427 -3.04 7.58 2.79
N LEU A 428 -2.28 7.34 3.85
CA LEU A 428 -2.56 7.80 5.20
C LEU A 428 -1.30 8.46 5.77
N PRO A 429 -1.40 9.67 6.37
CA PRO A 429 -0.26 10.30 7.01
C PRO A 429 0.26 9.43 8.16
N PRO A 430 1.57 9.48 8.45
CA PRO A 430 2.11 8.78 9.60
C PRO A 430 1.54 9.34 10.91
N VAL A 431 1.39 8.45 11.89
CA VAL A 431 0.93 8.69 13.24
C VAL A 431 2.14 8.62 14.18
N ALA A 432 2.22 9.61 15.07
CA ALA A 432 3.28 9.69 16.07
C ALA A 432 3.32 8.46 16.99
N GLY A 433 4.51 7.95 17.26
CA GLY A 433 4.73 6.81 18.16
C GLY A 433 4.39 5.43 17.58
N ALA A 434 3.66 5.40 16.44
CA ALA A 434 3.20 4.15 15.86
C ALA A 434 4.38 3.26 15.42
N ALA A 435 4.27 1.96 15.66
CA ALA A 435 5.17 0.97 15.11
C ALA A 435 5.04 0.97 13.59
N SER A 436 6.19 0.94 12.93
CA SER A 436 6.30 1.16 11.49
C SER A 436 7.24 0.13 10.87
N LEU A 437 6.83 -0.46 9.75
CA LEU A 437 7.69 -1.17 8.81
C LEU A 437 7.95 -0.25 7.63
N ILE A 438 9.22 -0.03 7.30
CA ILE A 438 9.65 0.88 6.23
C ILE A 438 10.44 0.14 5.15
N LEU A 439 10.26 0.56 3.91
CA LEU A 439 11.08 0.21 2.75
C LEU A 439 11.81 1.45 2.28
N LEU A 440 13.12 1.36 2.10
CA LEU A 440 13.95 2.45 1.58
C LEU A 440 14.13 2.33 0.06
N LYS A 441 14.50 3.45 -0.58
CA LYS A 441 14.79 3.53 -2.03
C LYS A 441 15.88 2.56 -2.50
N ASP A 442 16.78 2.17 -1.61
CA ASP A 442 17.87 1.21 -1.89
C ASP A 442 17.48 -0.25 -1.60
N GLY A 443 16.20 -0.52 -1.34
CA GLY A 443 15.67 -1.87 -1.08
C GLY A 443 15.87 -2.36 0.34
N ARG A 444 16.54 -1.59 1.23
CA ARG A 444 16.64 -1.95 2.64
C ARG A 444 15.28 -1.83 3.33
N VAL A 445 15.02 -2.77 4.23
CA VAL A 445 13.82 -2.81 5.06
C VAL A 445 14.21 -2.53 6.50
N GLY A 446 13.37 -1.78 7.21
CA GLY A 446 13.58 -1.48 8.62
C GLY A 446 12.28 -1.49 9.40
N MET A 447 12.39 -1.54 10.72
CA MET A 447 11.27 -1.34 11.61
C MET A 447 11.63 -0.40 12.76
N GLY A 448 10.65 0.36 13.24
CA GLY A 448 10.84 1.26 14.38
C GLY A 448 9.58 2.04 14.72
N SER A 449 9.62 2.75 15.85
CA SER A 449 8.54 3.67 16.24
C SER A 449 8.72 5.01 15.54
N TRP A 450 7.62 5.54 15.00
CA TRP A 450 7.63 6.83 14.35
C TRP A 450 7.85 7.97 15.34
N GLY A 451 8.61 8.98 14.94
CA GLY A 451 8.81 10.19 15.73
C GLY A 451 7.50 10.97 15.94
N ASN A 452 7.56 12.01 16.78
CA ASN A 452 6.40 12.85 17.09
C ASN A 452 6.10 13.84 15.95
N THR A 453 5.68 13.32 14.79
CA THR A 453 5.41 14.09 13.57
C THR A 453 4.41 13.35 12.66
N THR A 454 3.62 14.10 11.91
CA THR A 454 2.73 13.60 10.85
C THR A 454 3.30 13.76 9.45
N LYS A 455 4.55 14.24 9.35
CA LYS A 455 5.30 14.31 8.09
C LYS A 455 5.98 12.97 7.83
N VAL A 456 6.26 12.68 6.56
CA VAL A 456 7.09 11.54 6.12
C VAL A 456 8.54 11.78 6.55
N SER A 457 8.78 11.66 7.84
CA SER A 457 10.03 11.97 8.55
C SER A 457 9.99 11.35 9.94
N GLY A 458 11.12 11.24 10.62
CA GLY A 458 11.12 10.97 12.05
C GLY A 458 11.27 9.52 12.46
N ILE A 459 11.57 8.61 11.52
CA ILE A 459 12.26 7.37 11.89
C ILE A 459 13.72 7.71 12.19
N LYS A 460 14.20 7.29 13.36
CA LYS A 460 15.57 7.53 13.80
C LYS A 460 16.58 6.89 12.83
N ASN A 461 17.66 7.60 12.52
CA ASN A 461 18.76 7.15 11.65
C ASN A 461 18.36 6.80 10.21
N VAL A 462 17.21 7.29 9.74
CA VAL A 462 16.75 7.11 8.36
C VAL A 462 16.54 8.49 7.73
N PRO A 463 17.26 8.82 6.65
CA PRO A 463 16.99 10.04 5.90
C PRO A 463 15.56 10.06 5.35
N ASP A 464 14.83 11.15 5.56
CA ASP A 464 13.42 11.29 5.18
C ASP A 464 13.18 11.01 3.68
N ASP A 465 14.08 11.50 2.83
CA ASP A 465 14.00 11.34 1.39
C ASP A 465 14.22 9.89 0.93
N SER A 466 14.89 9.07 1.75
CA SER A 466 15.19 7.66 1.46
C SER A 466 13.99 6.73 1.69
N ILE A 467 12.98 7.13 2.46
CA ILE A 467 11.80 6.31 2.76
C ILE A 467 10.94 6.18 1.49
N LEU A 468 10.88 4.99 0.88
CA LEU A 468 10.12 4.72 -0.33
C LEU A 468 8.67 4.34 -0.02
N SER A 469 8.48 3.47 0.95
CA SER A 469 7.17 3.01 1.43
C SER A 469 7.21 2.83 2.93
N PHE A 470 6.06 2.96 3.60
CA PHE A 470 5.91 2.52 4.99
C PHE A 470 4.49 2.05 5.26
N ARG A 471 4.35 1.19 6.26
CA ARG A 471 3.07 0.85 6.86
C ARG A 471 3.22 0.85 8.37
N GLN A 472 2.30 1.54 9.03
CA GLN A 472 2.24 1.61 10.49
C GLN A 472 1.09 0.82 11.05
N ASN A 473 1.20 0.38 12.29
CA ASN A 473 0.07 -0.14 13.05
C ASN A 473 0.34 -0.12 14.55
N LEU A 474 -0.55 0.54 15.32
CA LEU A 474 -0.51 0.59 16.79
C LEU A 474 0.84 1.01 17.39
N ASP A 475 1.00 0.90 18.70
CA ASP A 475 2.30 0.97 19.37
C ASP A 475 3.12 -0.30 19.12
N PRO A 476 4.45 -0.29 19.31
CA PRO A 476 5.26 -1.50 19.26
C PRO A 476 4.73 -2.60 20.17
N LEU A 477 4.69 -3.81 19.62
CA LEU A 477 4.37 -5.00 20.40
C LEU A 477 5.60 -5.51 21.16
N LEU A 478 6.79 -5.28 20.60
CA LEU A 478 8.08 -5.61 21.17
C LEU A 478 9.07 -4.50 20.81
N ALA A 479 9.83 -3.99 21.78
CA ALA A 479 10.97 -3.13 21.51
C ALA A 479 12.01 -3.28 22.64
N ASN A 480 13.28 -3.42 22.28
CA ASN A 480 14.40 -3.50 23.23
C ASN A 480 14.14 -4.55 24.33
N ASP A 481 13.84 -5.80 23.93
CA ASP A 481 13.49 -6.92 24.82
C ASP A 481 12.25 -6.73 25.73
N THR A 482 11.53 -5.63 25.58
CA THR A 482 10.33 -5.33 26.35
C THR A 482 9.09 -5.61 25.50
N VAL A 483 8.29 -6.58 25.94
CA VAL A 483 6.97 -6.86 25.36
C VAL A 483 5.99 -5.79 25.86
N ASN A 484 5.22 -5.20 24.95
CA ASN A 484 4.28 -4.11 25.25
C ASN A 484 4.93 -2.93 26.01
N PRO A 485 5.93 -2.27 25.42
CA PRO A 485 6.67 -1.19 26.09
C PRO A 485 5.80 0.02 26.45
N SER A 486 4.69 0.27 25.76
CA SER A 486 3.77 1.36 26.09
C SER A 486 2.78 1.02 27.21
N GLY A 487 2.76 -0.24 27.69
CA GLY A 487 1.78 -0.70 28.68
C GLY A 487 0.35 -0.67 28.16
N ARG A 488 0.17 -0.74 26.83
CA ARG A 488 -1.14 -0.66 26.19
C ARG A 488 -2.03 -1.83 26.62
N GLY A 489 -3.17 -1.50 27.23
CA GLY A 489 -4.18 -2.50 27.63
C GLY A 489 -5.16 -2.88 26.53
N LEU A 490 -5.23 -2.12 25.43
CA LEU A 490 -6.20 -2.29 24.36
C LEU A 490 -5.53 -2.44 22.99
N TRP A 491 -5.71 -3.62 22.40
CA TRP A 491 -5.19 -3.97 21.08
C TRP A 491 -6.40 -4.28 20.19
N GLY A 492 -7.09 -3.23 19.73
CA GLY A 492 -8.41 -3.31 19.08
C GLY A 492 -9.54 -2.72 19.93
N PHE A 493 -10.80 -2.83 19.46
CA PHE A 493 -12.00 -2.46 20.22
C PHE A 493 -12.36 -3.57 21.24
N THR A 494 -11.51 -3.76 22.25
CA THR A 494 -11.81 -4.60 23.42
C THR A 494 -12.09 -3.71 24.63
N LEU A 495 -12.78 -4.19 25.68
CA LEU A 495 -12.90 -3.48 26.94
C LEU A 495 -11.55 -3.44 27.66
N PRO A 496 -11.24 -2.38 28.43
CA PRO A 496 -10.01 -2.30 29.20
C PRO A 496 -9.86 -3.50 30.14
N GLY A 497 -8.75 -4.23 30.05
CA GLY A 497 -8.38 -5.28 31.01
C GLY A 497 -8.67 -6.73 30.58
N THR A 498 -9.19 -6.97 29.37
CA THR A 498 -9.38 -8.32 28.83
C THR A 498 -8.29 -8.69 27.82
N SER A 499 -7.59 -9.81 28.04
CA SER A 499 -6.67 -10.40 27.04
C SER A 499 -7.49 -11.23 26.03
N MET A 500 -8.26 -10.56 25.17
CA MET A 500 -9.09 -11.27 24.19
C MET A 500 -8.21 -12.15 23.28
N GLN A 501 -8.43 -13.45 23.38
CA GLN A 501 -7.84 -14.47 22.52
C GLN A 501 -8.61 -14.48 21.20
N THR A 502 -7.89 -14.30 20.11
CA THR A 502 -8.43 -14.28 18.75
C THR A 502 -7.31 -14.64 17.78
N GLU A 503 -7.66 -14.78 16.51
CA GLU A 503 -6.67 -14.82 15.44
C GLU A 503 -5.83 -13.53 15.49
N ARG A 504 -4.50 -13.63 15.48
CA ARG A 504 -3.62 -12.45 15.46
C ARG A 504 -2.44 -12.71 14.57
N SER A 505 -1.99 -11.65 13.92
CA SER A 505 -0.77 -11.65 13.14
C SER A 505 0.15 -10.50 13.54
N GLY A 506 1.44 -10.64 13.23
CA GLY A 506 2.46 -9.65 13.50
C GLY A 506 3.70 -9.88 12.65
N VAL A 507 4.56 -8.87 12.60
CA VAL A 507 5.87 -8.97 11.97
C VAL A 507 6.92 -8.37 12.89
N CYS A 508 8.10 -8.95 12.95
CA CYS A 508 9.20 -8.42 13.72
C CYS A 508 10.53 -8.55 12.97
N VAL A 509 11.52 -7.79 13.42
CA VAL A 509 12.88 -7.80 12.86
C VAL A 509 13.87 -8.30 13.91
N THR A 510 14.76 -9.22 13.50
CA THR A 510 15.85 -9.70 14.36
C THR A 510 16.97 -8.68 14.45
N THR A 511 17.91 -8.87 15.38
CA THR A 511 19.12 -8.03 15.45
C THR A 511 20.01 -8.16 14.20
N GLN A 512 19.84 -9.22 13.41
CA GLN A 512 20.52 -9.47 12.13
C GLN A 512 19.77 -8.87 10.92
N GLY A 513 18.60 -8.24 11.13
CA GLY A 513 17.83 -7.63 10.03
C GLY A 513 16.97 -8.61 9.24
N HIS A 514 16.78 -9.84 9.72
CA HIS A 514 15.81 -10.77 9.14
C HIS A 514 14.40 -10.46 9.64
N LEU A 515 13.39 -10.66 8.79
CA LEU A 515 11.99 -10.50 9.19
C LEU A 515 11.42 -11.83 9.66
N ILE A 516 10.54 -11.78 10.65
CA ILE A 516 9.77 -12.93 11.12
C ILE A 516 8.29 -12.55 11.13
N TYR A 517 7.48 -13.28 10.37
CA TYR A 517 6.03 -13.22 10.46
C TYR A 517 5.55 -14.13 11.59
N ALA A 518 4.61 -13.66 12.39
CA ALA A 518 4.03 -14.39 13.51
C ALA A 518 2.51 -14.47 13.37
N TRP A 519 1.93 -15.63 13.64
CA TRP A 519 0.49 -15.85 13.56
C TRP A 519 0.00 -16.86 14.61
N GLY A 520 -1.16 -16.64 15.20
CA GLY A 520 -1.84 -17.62 16.04
C GLY A 520 -3.35 -17.52 15.89
N ASP A 521 -4.07 -18.64 16.01
CA ASP A 521 -5.53 -18.73 15.85
C ASP A 521 -6.32 -18.34 17.10
N ASP A 522 -5.69 -18.38 18.27
CA ASP A 522 -6.33 -18.11 19.56
C ASP A 522 -5.29 -17.56 20.55
N VAL A 523 -4.78 -16.36 20.27
CA VAL A 523 -3.67 -15.74 21.03
C VAL A 523 -3.96 -14.29 21.42
N SER A 524 -3.32 -13.82 22.49
CA SER A 524 -3.35 -12.42 22.89
C SER A 524 -2.21 -11.63 22.22
N ALA A 525 -2.29 -10.30 22.25
CA ALA A 525 -1.18 -9.44 21.79
C ALA A 525 0.11 -9.74 22.57
N THR A 526 0.02 -9.88 23.89
CA THR A 526 1.16 -10.22 24.76
C THR A 526 1.76 -11.59 24.40
N THR A 527 0.92 -12.59 24.14
CA THR A 527 1.33 -13.94 23.70
C THR A 527 2.12 -13.86 22.40
N LEU A 528 1.64 -13.07 21.43
CA LEU A 528 2.32 -12.84 20.15
C LEU A 528 3.67 -12.11 20.35
N GLY A 529 3.72 -11.09 21.20
CA GLY A 529 4.95 -10.35 21.52
C GLY A 529 6.01 -11.20 22.24
N LYS A 530 5.58 -12.11 23.14
CA LYS A 530 6.46 -13.10 23.77
C LYS A 530 7.06 -14.05 22.73
N ALA A 531 6.27 -14.52 21.75
CA ALA A 531 6.78 -15.35 20.65
C ALA A 531 7.87 -14.62 19.85
N MET A 532 7.64 -13.35 19.50
CA MET A 532 8.63 -12.52 18.79
C MET A 532 9.93 -12.39 19.60
N LYS A 533 9.83 -12.18 20.92
CA LYS A 533 10.98 -12.12 21.81
C LYS A 533 11.73 -13.46 21.85
N MET A 534 11.03 -14.58 21.97
CA MET A 534 11.63 -15.92 21.93
C MET A 534 12.37 -16.17 20.61
N ALA A 535 11.86 -15.65 19.50
CA ALA A 535 12.46 -15.74 18.17
C ALA A 535 13.67 -14.82 17.95
N GLY A 536 14.08 -14.04 18.97
CA GLY A 536 15.25 -13.14 18.89
C GLY A 536 14.97 -11.81 18.19
N CYS A 537 13.72 -11.39 18.09
CA CYS A 537 13.37 -10.09 17.51
C CYS A 537 13.77 -8.91 18.42
N ALA A 538 14.34 -7.86 17.82
CA ALA A 538 14.68 -6.62 18.50
C ALA A 538 13.50 -5.63 18.55
N TYR A 539 12.64 -5.66 17.52
CA TYR A 539 11.48 -4.80 17.39
C TYR A 539 10.35 -5.53 16.67
N GLY A 540 9.10 -5.35 17.10
CA GLY A 540 7.93 -6.04 16.57
C GLY A 540 6.69 -5.16 16.50
N MET A 541 5.91 -5.35 15.43
CA MET A 541 4.67 -4.64 15.12
C MET A 541 3.52 -5.64 15.02
N HIS A 542 2.38 -5.30 15.62
CA HIS A 542 1.14 -6.06 15.46
C HIS A 542 0.56 -5.78 14.06
N LEU A 543 -0.02 -6.78 13.38
CA LEU A 543 -0.70 -6.64 12.08
C LEU A 543 -2.22 -6.81 12.27
N ASP A 544 -3.01 -7.24 11.30
CA ASP A 544 -4.44 -7.49 11.48
C ASP A 544 -4.72 -8.64 12.50
N MET A 545 -5.93 -8.67 13.08
CA MET A 545 -6.41 -9.70 14.03
C MET A 545 -7.78 -10.29 13.71
N ASN A 546 -8.35 -9.93 12.56
CA ASN A 546 -9.68 -10.42 12.25
C ASN A 546 -9.59 -11.72 11.45
N PRO A 547 -10.39 -12.75 11.82
CA PRO A 547 -10.63 -13.88 10.96
C PRO A 547 -11.01 -13.42 9.55
N HIS A 548 -10.58 -14.18 8.55
CA HIS A 548 -10.69 -13.82 7.13
C HIS A 548 -9.84 -12.62 6.67
N HIS A 549 -8.98 -12.04 7.50
CA HIS A 549 -8.07 -10.97 7.08
C HIS A 549 -6.61 -11.23 7.37
N THR A 550 -6.28 -12.21 8.22
CA THR A 550 -4.89 -12.55 8.53
C THR A 550 -4.43 -13.82 7.82
N GLY A 551 -3.16 -13.85 7.42
CA GLY A 551 -2.54 -15.04 6.87
C GLY A 551 -1.27 -14.76 6.07
N LEU A 552 -0.50 -15.83 5.85
CA LEU A 552 0.68 -15.88 4.98
C LEU A 552 0.47 -16.95 3.91
N ILE A 553 0.78 -16.60 2.67
CA ILE A 553 0.65 -17.45 1.49
C ILE A 553 2.03 -17.58 0.86
N PHE A 554 2.47 -18.81 0.61
CA PHE A 554 3.60 -19.09 -0.29
C PHE A 554 3.09 -19.19 -1.72
N THR A 555 3.80 -18.59 -2.68
CA THR A 555 3.35 -18.56 -4.06
C THR A 555 4.48 -18.69 -5.07
N ASN A 556 4.17 -19.29 -6.21
CA ASN A 556 4.98 -19.27 -7.40
C ASN A 556 4.12 -18.88 -8.61
N ILE A 557 4.24 -17.62 -9.03
CA ILE A 557 3.51 -17.05 -10.17
C ILE A 557 4.40 -17.11 -11.40
N THR A 558 3.92 -17.77 -12.46
CA THR A 558 4.63 -17.86 -13.75
C THR A 558 3.97 -17.01 -14.83
N ASP A 559 2.64 -17.01 -14.84
CA ASP A 559 1.82 -16.16 -15.70
C ASP A 559 0.49 -15.84 -15.00
N VAL A 560 0.20 -14.55 -14.87
CA VAL A 560 -1.07 -14.09 -14.32
C VAL A 560 -2.21 -14.21 -15.35
N LYS A 561 -1.95 -13.92 -16.63
CA LYS A 561 -3.00 -13.81 -17.64
C LYS A 561 -3.62 -15.18 -17.95
N GLY A 562 -2.79 -16.20 -18.11
CA GLY A 562 -3.19 -17.60 -18.27
C GLY A 562 -3.56 -18.32 -16.98
N LYS A 563 -3.60 -17.62 -15.84
CA LYS A 563 -3.85 -18.19 -14.51
C LYS A 563 -2.91 -19.33 -14.11
N ASN A 564 -1.62 -19.19 -14.40
CA ASN A 564 -0.61 -20.20 -14.09
C ASN A 564 0.23 -19.78 -12.87
N TRP A 565 -0.24 -20.20 -11.70
CA TRP A 565 0.46 -20.04 -10.44
C TRP A 565 0.17 -21.21 -9.50
N LYS A 566 1.05 -21.41 -8.51
CA LYS A 566 0.83 -22.28 -7.36
C LYS A 566 0.78 -21.42 -6.11
N SER A 567 -0.16 -21.68 -5.22
CA SER A 567 -0.37 -20.88 -4.01
C SER A 567 -0.90 -21.73 -2.87
N GLU A 568 -0.34 -21.57 -1.67
CA GLU A 568 -0.73 -22.34 -0.48
C GLU A 568 -0.56 -21.52 0.79
N LEU A 569 -1.50 -21.67 1.72
CA LEU A 569 -1.47 -21.04 3.03
C LEU A 569 -0.41 -21.68 3.92
N LEU A 570 0.20 -20.90 4.82
CA LEU A 570 1.08 -21.43 5.86
C LEU A 570 0.40 -22.54 6.69
N THR A 571 -0.90 -22.40 6.92
CA THR A 571 -1.74 -23.40 7.59
C THR A 571 -3.17 -23.31 7.09
N ASN A 572 -3.87 -24.44 7.06
CA ASN A 572 -5.29 -24.51 6.67
C ASN A 572 -6.24 -23.85 7.70
N LYS A 573 -5.72 -23.42 8.85
CA LYS A 573 -6.47 -22.63 9.84
C LYS A 573 -6.63 -21.16 9.45
N MET A 574 -5.85 -20.65 8.50
CA MET A 574 -6.00 -19.29 7.99
C MET A 574 -7.23 -19.21 7.09
N GLU A 575 -8.22 -18.38 7.44
CA GLU A 575 -9.51 -18.36 6.76
C GLU A 575 -9.56 -17.40 5.56
N ILE A 576 -8.47 -17.33 4.79
CA ILE A 576 -8.32 -16.48 3.59
C ILE A 576 -8.15 -17.36 2.33
N SER A 577 -8.53 -16.85 1.16
CA SER A 577 -8.22 -17.53 -0.10
C SER A 577 -6.71 -17.56 -0.36
N ALA A 578 -6.17 -18.70 -0.79
CA ALA A 578 -4.76 -18.84 -1.18
C ALA A 578 -4.39 -17.97 -2.40
N ASP A 579 -5.37 -17.50 -3.17
CA ASP A 579 -5.12 -16.64 -4.34
C ASP A 579 -5.38 -15.14 -4.06
N ARG A 580 -5.71 -14.79 -2.80
CA ARG A 580 -6.19 -13.46 -2.43
C ARG A 580 -5.30 -12.33 -2.94
N TYR A 581 -4.00 -12.41 -2.70
CA TYR A 581 -3.07 -11.34 -3.05
C TYR A 581 -2.71 -11.31 -4.55
N ILE A 582 -3.00 -12.39 -5.28
CA ILE A 582 -2.80 -12.46 -6.74
C ILE A 582 -4.02 -11.90 -7.46
N GLU A 583 -5.23 -12.23 -7.00
CA GLU A 583 -6.47 -11.82 -7.65
C GLU A 583 -6.93 -10.45 -7.16
N TYR A 584 -7.27 -10.35 -5.87
CA TYR A 584 -7.86 -9.16 -5.27
C TYR A 584 -7.95 -9.23 -3.74
N ALA A 585 -7.39 -8.23 -3.06
CA ALA A 585 -7.36 -8.09 -1.62
C ALA A 585 -8.12 -6.81 -1.20
N PRO A 586 -9.13 -6.92 -0.32
CA PRO A 586 -9.83 -5.75 0.20
C PRO A 586 -8.94 -4.89 1.10
N LYS A 587 -7.94 -5.51 1.75
CA LYS A 587 -7.01 -4.86 2.67
C LYS A 587 -5.58 -4.87 2.14
N ASP A 588 -4.75 -4.00 2.70
CA ASP A 588 -3.32 -3.95 2.43
C ASP A 588 -2.59 -5.24 2.80
N PHE A 589 -1.45 -5.45 2.13
CA PHE A 589 -0.60 -6.62 2.34
C PHE A 589 0.84 -6.33 1.96
N PHE A 590 1.74 -7.16 2.46
CA PHE A 590 3.14 -7.21 2.10
C PHE A 590 3.39 -8.41 1.19
N TYR A 591 4.38 -8.30 0.31
CA TYR A 591 4.82 -9.42 -0.51
C TYR A 591 6.35 -9.48 -0.57
N MET A 592 6.85 -10.71 -0.52
CA MET A 592 8.27 -11.03 -0.54
C MET A 592 8.65 -11.52 -1.93
N MET A 593 9.71 -10.94 -2.48
CA MET A 593 10.25 -11.28 -3.78
C MET A 593 11.66 -11.82 -3.63
N VAL A 594 12.04 -12.82 -4.43
CA VAL A 594 13.45 -13.18 -4.55
C VAL A 594 14.22 -11.99 -5.13
N LYS A 595 15.33 -11.61 -4.51
CA LYS A 595 16.21 -10.53 -4.96
C LYS A 595 16.76 -10.81 -6.36
N GLU A 596 16.83 -9.76 -7.17
CA GLU A 596 17.66 -9.77 -8.37
C GLU A 596 19.06 -9.34 -7.93
N ILE A 597 19.99 -10.29 -7.95
CA ILE A 597 21.39 -10.06 -7.55
C ILE A 597 22.31 -9.77 -8.75
N GLU A 598 21.85 -10.09 -9.96
CA GLU A 598 22.59 -9.83 -11.18
C GLU A 598 22.38 -8.36 -11.60
N PRO A 599 23.42 -7.71 -12.17
CA PRO A 599 23.25 -6.38 -12.71
C PRO A 599 22.19 -6.35 -13.83
N PRO A 600 21.48 -5.21 -14.02
CA PRO A 600 20.44 -5.13 -15.03
C PRO A 600 20.90 -5.59 -16.41
N SER A 601 20.10 -6.47 -17.02
CA SER A 601 20.36 -6.97 -18.37
C SER A 601 20.44 -5.81 -19.35
N THR A 602 21.61 -5.65 -19.97
CA THR A 602 21.88 -4.59 -20.94
C THR A 602 22.23 -5.24 -22.28
N PRO A 603 21.60 -4.84 -23.40
CA PRO A 603 21.87 -5.44 -24.70
C PRO A 603 23.37 -5.42 -25.04
N GLY A 604 23.92 -6.58 -25.39
CA GLY A 604 25.34 -6.73 -25.71
C GLY A 604 26.28 -6.87 -24.50
N ILE A 605 25.75 -6.88 -23.27
CA ILE A 605 26.54 -7.06 -22.04
C ILE A 605 26.10 -8.36 -21.37
N ALA A 606 27.03 -9.30 -21.25
CA ALA A 606 26.84 -10.53 -20.49
C ALA A 606 27.59 -10.42 -19.16
N TRP A 607 26.85 -10.25 -18.07
CA TRP A 607 27.41 -10.23 -16.73
C TRP A 607 27.70 -11.65 -16.24
N LEU A 608 28.86 -11.84 -15.64
CA LEU A 608 29.27 -13.07 -14.96
C LEU A 608 29.76 -12.72 -13.57
N ALA A 609 29.47 -13.57 -12.58
CA ALA A 609 30.05 -13.42 -11.25
C ALA A 609 31.58 -13.42 -11.36
N ASP A 610 32.23 -12.45 -10.71
CA ASP A 610 33.69 -12.35 -10.75
C ASP A 610 34.33 -13.49 -9.95
N SER A 611 35.42 -14.06 -10.49
CA SER A 611 36.15 -15.16 -9.86
C SER A 611 37.01 -14.75 -8.67
N GLY A 612 37.14 -13.45 -8.41
CA GLY A 612 37.87 -12.88 -7.28
C GLY A 612 37.18 -13.10 -5.94
N ALA A 613 37.79 -12.55 -4.88
CA ALA A 613 37.27 -12.68 -3.52
C ALA A 613 35.91 -11.97 -3.39
N GLN A 614 34.87 -12.74 -3.03
CA GLN A 614 33.54 -12.23 -2.77
C GLN A 614 33.35 -11.94 -1.27
N PRO A 615 32.65 -10.84 -0.90
CA PRO A 615 32.30 -10.60 0.49
C PRO A 615 31.29 -11.66 0.97
N PRO A 616 31.24 -11.96 2.27
CA PRO A 616 30.18 -12.81 2.80
C PRO A 616 28.77 -12.22 2.52
N PRO A 617 27.74 -13.07 2.36
CA PRO A 617 27.86 -14.52 2.18
C PRO A 617 28.38 -14.88 0.78
N LYS A 618 29.26 -15.89 0.69
CA LYS A 618 29.91 -16.29 -0.57
C LYS A 618 28.96 -16.84 -1.63
N TRP A 619 27.84 -17.44 -1.22
CA TRP A 619 26.81 -17.96 -2.13
C TRP A 619 26.04 -16.86 -2.87
N MET A 620 26.20 -15.59 -2.47
CA MET A 620 25.63 -14.44 -3.16
C MET A 620 26.77 -13.61 -3.74
N PRO A 621 27.05 -13.64 -5.05
CA PRO A 621 28.08 -12.77 -5.63
C PRO A 621 27.76 -11.28 -5.39
N ALA A 622 28.78 -10.47 -5.13
CA ALA A 622 28.68 -9.02 -5.05
C ALA A 622 29.42 -8.32 -6.20
N PHE A 623 30.45 -8.96 -6.74
CA PHE A 623 31.20 -8.49 -7.88
C PHE A 623 30.79 -9.26 -9.14
N TYR A 624 30.47 -8.53 -10.19
CA TYR A 624 30.20 -9.06 -11.52
C TYR A 624 31.10 -8.39 -12.54
N ARG A 625 31.56 -9.15 -13.53
CA ARG A 625 32.33 -8.65 -14.65
C ARG A 625 31.60 -8.85 -15.96
N ALA A 626 31.84 -7.97 -16.91
CA ALA A 626 31.45 -8.14 -18.30
C ALA A 626 32.53 -7.57 -19.22
N LYS A 627 32.54 -7.97 -20.49
CA LYS A 627 33.46 -7.42 -21.50
C LYS A 627 32.66 -6.88 -22.68
N VAL A 628 32.95 -5.65 -23.09
CA VAL A 628 32.33 -4.98 -24.23
C VAL A 628 33.45 -4.43 -25.12
N GLY A 629 33.70 -5.11 -26.25
CA GLY A 629 34.88 -4.83 -27.07
C GLY A 629 36.16 -5.02 -26.26
N ASP A 630 36.98 -3.97 -26.18
CA ASP A 630 38.23 -3.94 -25.39
C ASP A 630 38.05 -3.42 -23.97
N VAL A 631 36.83 -3.10 -23.54
CA VAL A 631 36.53 -2.56 -22.21
C VAL A 631 36.05 -3.68 -21.29
N GLU A 632 36.71 -3.83 -20.14
CA GLU A 632 36.19 -4.63 -19.02
C GLU A 632 35.31 -3.76 -18.13
N LEU A 633 34.10 -4.24 -17.87
CA LEU A 633 33.15 -3.63 -16.95
C LEU A 633 33.13 -4.43 -15.66
N LEU A 634 33.10 -3.73 -14.54
CA LEU A 634 32.90 -4.31 -13.23
C LEU A 634 31.68 -3.65 -12.58
N SER A 635 30.74 -4.48 -12.13
CA SER A 635 29.62 -4.07 -11.29
C SER A 635 29.85 -4.57 -9.86
N LEU A 636 29.56 -3.70 -8.89
CA LEU A 636 29.67 -4.00 -7.47
C LEU A 636 28.35 -3.65 -6.78
N GLU A 637 27.81 -4.62 -6.05
CA GLU A 637 26.66 -4.41 -5.17
C GLU A 637 27.07 -3.52 -3.98
N ARG A 638 26.60 -2.27 -4.00
CA ARG A 638 27.07 -1.20 -3.08
C ARG A 638 26.84 -1.54 -1.60
N GLY A 639 25.79 -2.28 -1.27
CA GLY A 639 25.49 -2.70 0.09
C GLY A 639 26.40 -3.80 0.64
N ARG A 640 27.19 -4.44 -0.23
CA ARG A 640 28.02 -5.62 0.11
C ARG A 640 29.49 -5.28 0.35
N ALA A 641 29.93 -4.05 0.10
CA ALA A 641 31.31 -3.63 0.31
C ALA A 641 31.41 -2.17 0.78
N GLY A 642 32.35 -1.90 1.69
CA GLY A 642 32.76 -0.55 2.05
C GLY A 642 33.86 -0.03 1.13
N PHE A 643 33.86 1.27 0.87
CA PHE A 643 34.91 1.93 0.08
C PHE A 643 35.87 2.69 1.00
N ARG A 644 37.16 2.64 0.65
CA ARG A 644 38.22 3.46 1.23
C ARG A 644 38.99 4.10 0.08
N VAL A 645 39.33 5.37 0.24
CA VAL A 645 40.22 6.09 -0.67
C VAL A 645 41.52 6.34 0.07
N ARG A 646 42.64 6.18 -0.62
CA ARG A 646 43.98 6.51 -0.11
C ARG A 646 44.74 7.29 -1.16
N ALA A 647 45.56 8.24 -0.71
CA ALA A 647 46.40 9.03 -1.58
C ALA A 647 47.57 8.17 -2.11
N GLY A 648 47.93 8.35 -3.38
CA GLY A 648 49.19 7.83 -3.90
C GLY A 648 50.40 8.60 -3.33
N GLU A 649 51.59 8.00 -3.45
CA GLU A 649 52.84 8.67 -3.06
C GLU A 649 53.16 9.89 -3.94
N GLY A 650 52.69 9.88 -5.19
CA GLY A 650 52.91 10.93 -6.18
C GLY A 650 51.80 11.98 -6.26
N GLU A 651 50.91 12.07 -5.27
CA GLU A 651 49.86 13.10 -5.29
C GLU A 651 50.47 14.51 -5.20
N PRO A 652 50.11 15.46 -6.10
CA PRO A 652 50.76 16.76 -6.21
C PRO A 652 50.35 17.75 -5.10
N THR A 653 50.22 17.30 -3.85
CA THR A 653 49.72 18.08 -2.71
C THR A 653 50.78 18.32 -1.64
N LYS A 654 50.70 19.47 -0.96
CA LYS A 654 51.49 19.75 0.26
C LYS A 654 50.86 19.15 1.52
N ALA A 655 49.62 18.67 1.45
CA ALA A 655 48.92 18.09 2.59
C ALA A 655 49.39 16.66 2.84
N ALA A 656 49.70 16.32 4.10
CA ALA A 656 49.97 14.95 4.53
C ALA A 656 48.66 14.13 4.53
N LEU A 657 48.33 13.58 3.36
CA LEU A 657 47.19 12.67 3.19
C LEU A 657 47.55 11.24 3.61
N PRO A 658 46.62 10.48 4.20
CA PRO A 658 46.82 9.06 4.48
C PRO A 658 47.05 8.26 3.18
N GLN A 659 48.18 7.58 3.12
CA GLN A 659 48.58 6.73 1.98
C GLN A 659 48.36 5.24 2.26
N GLU A 660 48.53 4.83 3.52
CA GLU A 660 48.31 3.45 3.92
C GLU A 660 46.89 3.20 4.42
N LEU A 661 46.39 1.99 4.17
CA LEU A 661 45.21 1.47 4.85
C LEU A 661 45.56 1.13 6.30
N GLU A 662 44.59 1.27 7.20
CA GLU A 662 44.74 0.78 8.57
C GLU A 662 44.91 -0.76 8.57
N ALA A 663 45.61 -1.31 9.56
CA ALA A 663 45.95 -2.74 9.58
C ALA A 663 44.72 -3.66 9.51
N GLU A 664 43.61 -3.25 10.09
CA GLU A 664 42.32 -3.97 10.02
C GLU A 664 41.66 -3.86 8.64
N ASP A 665 41.75 -2.70 7.99
CA ASP A 665 41.23 -2.50 6.63
C ASP A 665 42.06 -3.30 5.61
N LYS A 666 43.38 -3.42 5.78
CA LYS A 666 44.27 -4.24 4.92
C LYS A 666 43.78 -5.69 4.81
N LYS A 667 43.25 -6.28 5.90
CA LYS A 667 42.75 -7.66 5.91
C LYS A 667 41.40 -7.83 5.21
N ARG A 668 40.67 -6.74 4.97
CA ARG A 668 39.31 -6.73 4.41
C ARG A 668 39.27 -6.23 2.97
N VAL A 669 40.41 -5.97 2.36
CA VAL A 669 40.50 -5.53 0.95
C VAL A 669 40.07 -6.67 0.04
N LEU A 670 38.97 -6.46 -0.69
CA LEU A 670 38.48 -7.38 -1.72
C LEU A 670 38.99 -6.99 -3.11
N MET A 671 39.20 -5.69 -3.33
CA MET A 671 39.64 -5.11 -4.59
C MET A 671 40.33 -3.76 -4.35
N ALA A 672 41.26 -3.40 -5.23
CA ALA A 672 41.80 -2.05 -5.36
C ALA A 672 41.63 -1.54 -6.79
N MET A 673 41.26 -0.27 -6.95
CA MET A 673 41.12 0.39 -8.24
C MET A 673 41.93 1.70 -8.23
N THR A 674 42.68 1.94 -9.31
CA THR A 674 43.39 3.21 -9.48
C THR A 674 42.41 4.28 -9.97
N MET A 675 42.48 5.49 -9.40
CA MET A 675 41.58 6.60 -9.77
C MET A 675 42.13 7.46 -10.93
N GLY A 676 43.23 7.02 -11.56
CA GLY A 676 43.94 7.73 -12.61
C GLY A 676 45.17 8.49 -12.11
N ALA A 677 45.85 9.19 -13.03
CA ALA A 677 47.00 10.01 -12.71
C ALA A 677 46.57 11.49 -12.54
N PRO A 678 46.98 12.16 -11.46
CA PRO A 678 46.75 13.59 -11.32
C PRO A 678 47.54 14.37 -12.39
N SER A 679 46.96 15.43 -12.95
CA SER A 679 47.68 16.35 -13.85
C SER A 679 48.01 17.65 -13.14
N ASP A 680 49.30 18.02 -13.15
CA ASP A 680 49.78 19.30 -12.59
C ASP A 680 49.12 20.53 -13.23
N LYS A 681 48.59 20.39 -14.46
CA LYS A 681 48.00 21.50 -15.22
C LYS A 681 46.55 21.81 -14.83
N ARG A 682 45.83 20.84 -14.24
CA ARG A 682 44.40 20.95 -13.89
C ARG A 682 44.11 20.05 -12.69
N PRO A 683 44.62 20.38 -11.49
CA PRO A 683 44.39 19.55 -10.33
C PRO A 683 42.88 19.49 -10.02
N ARG A 684 42.40 18.27 -9.75
CA ARG A 684 41.06 18.03 -9.20
C ARG A 684 41.25 17.71 -7.71
N GLY A 685 40.42 18.28 -6.85
CA GLY A 685 40.57 18.10 -5.40
C GLY A 685 40.40 16.64 -4.96
N LEU A 686 41.21 16.21 -4.00
CA LEU A 686 41.13 14.88 -3.37
C LEU A 686 40.84 15.06 -1.87
N SER A 687 39.91 14.28 -1.32
CA SER A 687 39.65 14.24 0.12
C SER A 687 39.77 12.82 0.63
N VAL A 688 40.62 12.62 1.64
CA VAL A 688 40.86 11.33 2.29
C VAL A 688 40.66 11.48 3.79
N ASP A 689 39.75 10.68 4.36
CA ASP A 689 39.45 10.66 5.80
C ASP A 689 39.20 12.07 6.40
N GLY A 690 38.46 12.90 5.64
CA GLY A 690 38.12 14.28 6.03
C GLY A 690 39.24 15.31 5.79
N LYS A 691 40.44 14.89 5.37
CA LYS A 691 41.52 15.80 4.98
C LYS A 691 41.41 16.11 3.49
N VAL A 692 41.17 17.38 3.19
CA VAL A 692 41.04 17.87 1.82
C VAL A 692 42.39 18.35 1.31
N ALA A 693 42.89 17.71 0.25
CA ALA A 693 43.88 18.30 -0.64
C ALA A 693 43.14 19.11 -1.71
N MET A 694 42.92 20.39 -1.41
CA MET A 694 42.68 21.40 -2.43
C MET A 694 44.04 21.81 -2.98
N LEU A 695 44.18 21.75 -4.29
CA LEU A 695 45.28 22.39 -4.99
C LEU A 695 44.73 23.65 -5.64
N VAL A 696 45.30 24.79 -5.24
CA VAL A 696 45.07 26.12 -5.81
C VAL A 696 45.34 26.10 -7.31
#